data_AF-A0A9P5EQG2-F1
#
_entry.id   AF-A0A9P5EQG2-F1
#
_cell.length_a   1.000
_cell.length_b   1.000
_cell.length_c   1.000
_cell.angle_alpha   90.00
_cell.angle_beta   90.00
_cell.angle_gamma   90.00
#
_symmetry.space_group_name_H-M   'P 1'
#
loop_
_entity.id
_entity.type
_entity.pdbx_description
1 polymer ?
#
loop_
_entity_poly.entity_id
_entity_poly.type
_entity_poly.pdbx_seq_one_letter_code
_entity_poly.pdbx_strand_id
1 'polypeptide(L)'
;MSSQETTEMGWQQQQRHSASIPQRPVPATKDSDSETNIHDTTNAATGGPMDTHGIDLSSLSGSAHYDADPLIRGQETHDDLAHHHDQRQDASAALLHNAQEPGYDGYAFAGAQQQQQQQQQQYQQQQHAYHQQQMPPQPPPYIAANYLGPPNEPVRSFRVRKPTCGFWHSSWNMYLWLVVGICFAVGHHAFYASLDGHPADDQVRMLRYGTILAFMAKASLGAAVISAFQQRIWATVRSRILSIAALDSMFAATENLIAFLNWEFLKGAKATAALALFVWLSPLVVILTANTLLVQPEVTIQNATCPGVRSLNFAMEETADWRKPVRIDGLYEMPLSFWNTTKPSDEDPPGWFDYYTGPSPNFQQTATLGAYFQEVVSRKNASVEVCSKGWNCTFEIRFIAPGYKCTELASGVGSKPTNLTQQSGQATSPFGTDILLPNGTFAYYAFTSGGEYSTTQMKDVDIGGIPKMDPPYPEHMGAFRTEPIIWIGHVVKGNTSSGGTDVDFTPKIFACEHYETDYTAVFNYTDATQSAYMKKSKFLRPIINTTYIPHIDADDGTADNVTATPTSNYILPTDVANYRRTAAYHSLGFMLRKFLNGTVQTDKALVNPVTNTDAIQTKLLDPRNNYFPHENLMEMVQGFYEDLILSIFSMPQFVPVVWAAQPTEMTGQLLEGGGPGNRSSYMYGCQRSRMANLYSYHARDLWIVYAIAIFLAMSCVAAGALAIRENGGVLRNTRFSSIVAATRGPALEKVKWEGPDRDRGDVPKDVKELKIGYGVMNQNVMSPLGTDGRYPQQSSPVWSPNEVRCGFGLEGDVNQNKREGSLFHR
;
A
#
# COMPACT_ATOMS: atom_id res chain seq x y z
N MET A 1 -42.55 47.97 7.16
CA MET A 1 -41.93 47.28 8.31
C MET A 1 -41.09 46.15 7.73
N SER A 2 -39.89 46.45 7.22
CA SER A 2 -38.57 46.41 7.89
C SER A 2 -38.15 44.97 8.21
N SER A 3 -37.00 44.39 7.83
CA SER A 3 -35.80 44.70 7.02
C SER A 3 -34.94 43.41 7.14
N GLN A 4 -34.43 42.78 6.05
CA GLN A 4 -33.02 42.81 5.55
C GLN A 4 -31.97 42.27 6.57
N GLU A 5 -31.04 41.34 6.32
CA GLU A 5 -30.02 41.06 5.26
C GLU A 5 -29.41 39.62 5.51
N THR A 6 -29.15 38.70 4.56
CA THR A 6 -27.99 38.47 3.63
C THR A 6 -26.61 38.32 4.35
N THR A 7 -25.62 37.44 4.05
CA THR A 7 -25.21 36.63 2.88
C THR A 7 -24.04 35.64 3.23
N GLU A 8 -23.99 34.51 2.53
CA GLU A 8 -22.87 33.73 1.90
C GLU A 8 -21.42 33.51 2.42
N MET A 9 -21.01 32.21 2.29
CA MET A 9 -19.79 31.57 1.70
C MET A 9 -18.35 31.77 2.24
N GLY A 10 -17.60 30.65 2.28
CA GLY A 10 -16.13 30.63 2.09
C GLY A 10 -15.38 29.40 2.61
N TRP A 11 -14.88 28.54 1.71
CA TRP A 11 -13.82 27.54 1.95
C TRP A 11 -12.44 28.22 2.00
N GLN A 12 -11.51 27.80 2.89
CA GLN A 12 -10.09 27.65 2.52
C GLN A 12 -9.20 26.94 3.57
N GLN A 13 -8.11 26.43 3.02
CA GLN A 13 -7.06 25.52 3.48
C GLN A 13 -5.80 26.35 3.84
N GLN A 14 -5.11 26.07 4.94
CA GLN A 14 -3.77 26.65 5.25
C GLN A 14 -2.98 25.69 6.17
N GLN A 15 -2.01 24.95 5.63
CA GLN A 15 -0.56 25.23 5.63
C GLN A 15 0.09 25.25 7.04
N ARG A 16 0.82 24.18 7.34
CA ARG A 16 1.82 24.12 8.42
C ARG A 16 3.10 24.82 7.95
N HIS A 17 3.49 25.89 8.62
CA HIS A 17 4.83 26.47 8.53
C HIS A 17 5.58 26.24 9.85
N SER A 18 6.79 25.70 9.69
CA SER A 18 7.85 25.55 10.67
C SER A 18 8.32 26.91 11.16
N ALA A 19 8.46 27.10 12.47
CA ALA A 19 9.06 28.30 13.06
C ALA A 19 10.19 27.88 14.03
N SER A 20 11.42 28.08 13.56
CA SER A 20 12.66 28.14 14.35
C SER A 20 12.74 29.46 15.12
N ILE A 21 13.12 29.43 16.40
CA ILE A 21 13.39 30.61 17.23
C ILE A 21 14.84 30.56 17.76
N PRO A 22 15.55 31.70 17.85
CA PRO A 22 17.01 31.79 17.77
C PRO A 22 17.73 31.89 19.12
N GLN A 23 19.01 31.50 19.13
CA GLN A 23 19.96 31.67 20.23
C GLN A 23 20.37 33.14 20.44
N ARG A 24 20.52 33.55 21.72
CA ARG A 24 21.09 34.83 22.15
C ARG A 24 22.60 34.71 22.45
N PRO A 25 23.38 35.78 22.24
CA PRO A 25 24.82 35.81 22.55
C PRO A 25 25.11 36.25 23.99
N VAL A 26 26.23 35.77 24.55
CA VAL A 26 26.81 36.20 25.84
C VAL A 26 28.20 36.81 25.57
N PRO A 27 28.59 37.92 26.21
CA PRO A 27 29.82 38.65 25.91
C PRO A 27 31.04 38.16 26.71
N ALA A 28 32.23 38.48 26.19
CA ALA A 28 33.54 38.16 26.75
C ALA A 28 34.05 39.23 27.72
N THR A 29 34.72 38.80 28.80
CA THR A 29 35.68 39.61 29.60
C THR A 29 36.84 38.73 30.13
N LYS A 30 37.98 39.39 30.31
CA LYS A 30 39.37 38.91 30.42
C LYS A 30 39.83 38.31 31.76
N ASP A 31 40.86 37.47 31.65
CA ASP A 31 42.08 37.23 32.45
C ASP A 31 42.07 37.34 33.99
N SER A 32 42.46 36.25 34.66
CA SER A 32 43.58 36.24 35.63
C SER A 32 43.90 34.81 36.13
N ASP A 33 45.20 34.52 36.25
CA ASP A 33 45.87 33.30 36.70
C ASP A 33 45.44 32.75 38.08
N SER A 34 45.53 31.42 38.25
CA SER A 34 46.34 30.80 39.33
C SER A 34 46.26 29.27 39.33
N GLU A 35 47.43 28.66 39.43
CA GLU A 35 47.68 27.25 39.76
C GLU A 35 47.03 26.86 41.09
N THR A 36 46.59 25.60 41.26
CA THR A 36 47.08 24.71 42.33
C THR A 36 46.43 23.32 42.35
N ASN A 37 47.32 22.32 42.31
CA ASN A 37 47.36 21.04 43.02
C ASN A 37 46.08 20.27 43.37
N ILE A 38 46.05 19.08 42.78
CA ILE A 38 45.37 17.86 43.22
C ILE A 38 45.97 17.42 44.57
N HIS A 39 45.12 17.19 45.57
CA HIS A 39 45.46 16.38 46.74
C HIS A 39 44.34 15.37 47.03
N ASP A 40 44.77 14.11 47.18
CA ASP A 40 44.02 12.98 47.71
C ASP A 40 43.24 13.32 48.98
N THR A 41 42.06 12.72 49.14
CA THR A 41 41.59 12.29 50.46
C THR A 41 40.76 11.02 50.35
N THR A 42 41.23 10.03 51.09
CA THR A 42 40.68 8.71 51.31
C THR A 42 39.50 8.71 52.29
N ASN A 43 38.73 7.61 52.20
CA ASN A 43 37.88 7.01 53.24
C ASN A 43 36.50 7.63 53.53
N ALA A 44 35.46 6.95 53.05
CA ALA A 44 34.25 6.74 53.82
C ALA A 44 33.73 5.32 53.58
N ALA A 45 33.96 4.45 54.55
CA ALA A 45 33.26 3.19 54.69
C ALA A 45 31.90 3.45 55.34
N THR A 46 30.83 2.95 54.73
CA THR A 46 29.54 2.74 55.39
C THR A 46 29.03 1.37 55.00
N GLY A 47 29.04 0.44 55.95
CA GLY A 47 28.43 -0.87 55.83
C GLY A 47 26.92 -0.84 56.06
N GLY A 48 26.24 -1.71 55.34
CA GLY A 48 24.92 -2.29 55.61
C GLY A 48 24.94 -3.70 55.00
N PRO A 49 24.33 -4.72 55.64
CA PRO A 49 24.58 -6.11 55.29
C PRO A 49 23.91 -6.43 53.94
N MET A 50 24.72 -6.84 52.96
CA MET A 50 24.22 -7.49 51.75
C MET A 50 24.24 -8.99 52.01
N ASP A 51 23.08 -9.62 51.85
CA ASP A 51 22.88 -11.05 52.08
C ASP A 51 23.83 -11.90 51.22
N THR A 52 24.40 -12.91 51.85
CA THR A 52 25.47 -13.79 51.35
C THR A 52 25.02 -14.84 50.32
N HIS A 53 24.08 -14.51 49.43
CA HIS A 53 23.61 -15.43 48.37
C HIS A 53 23.64 -14.83 46.96
N GLY A 54 24.47 -13.81 46.74
CA GLY A 54 24.80 -13.36 45.38
C GLY A 54 25.66 -14.41 44.67
N ILE A 55 25.05 -15.18 43.76
CA ILE A 55 25.80 -15.99 42.79
C ILE A 55 26.59 -15.02 41.90
N ASP A 56 27.91 -15.14 41.92
CA ASP A 56 28.81 -14.40 41.05
C ASP A 56 28.65 -14.90 39.60
N LEU A 57 27.87 -14.16 38.81
CA LEU A 57 27.59 -14.44 37.40
C LEU A 57 28.68 -13.89 36.45
N SER A 58 29.82 -13.43 36.96
CA SER A 58 30.93 -12.92 36.13
C SER A 58 31.79 -14.03 35.48
N SER A 59 31.62 -15.28 35.89
CA SER A 59 32.44 -16.43 35.43
C SER A 59 32.07 -17.02 34.06
N LEU A 60 31.08 -16.46 33.35
CA LEU A 60 30.76 -16.85 31.96
C LEU A 60 31.58 -16.10 30.89
N SER A 61 32.56 -15.27 31.28
CA SER A 61 33.57 -14.75 30.36
C SER A 61 34.72 -15.76 30.20
N GLY A 62 34.54 -16.71 29.29
CA GLY A 62 35.61 -17.62 28.88
C GLY A 62 36.72 -16.86 28.15
N SER A 63 37.76 -16.45 28.88
CA SER A 63 39.03 -15.99 28.29
C SER A 63 39.79 -17.21 27.75
N ALA A 64 39.70 -17.42 26.44
CA ALA A 64 40.61 -18.31 25.72
C ALA A 64 41.99 -17.63 25.62
N HIS A 65 42.89 -17.93 26.55
CA HIS A 65 44.31 -17.69 26.36
C HIS A 65 44.87 -18.76 25.40
N TYR A 66 45.22 -18.35 24.18
CA TYR A 66 46.17 -19.09 23.36
C TYR A 66 47.55 -18.45 23.55
N ASP A 67 48.46 -19.22 24.16
CA ASP A 67 49.89 -18.94 24.17
C ASP A 67 50.44 -18.93 22.74
N ALA A 68 51.18 -17.88 22.39
CA ALA A 68 52.03 -17.84 21.21
C ALA A 68 53.44 -17.44 21.65
N ASP A 69 54.36 -18.40 21.62
CA ASP A 69 55.80 -18.19 21.83
C ASP A 69 56.45 -17.57 20.56
N PRO A 70 57.57 -16.84 20.67
CA PRO A 70 57.96 -15.81 19.71
C PRO A 70 59.11 -16.23 18.79
N LEU A 71 58.98 -16.03 17.48
CA LEU A 71 60.14 -15.97 16.57
C LEU A 71 59.84 -15.11 15.33
N ILE A 72 60.55 -13.98 15.19
CA ILE A 72 61.47 -13.64 14.10
C ILE A 72 61.65 -12.11 13.99
N ARG A 73 62.92 -11.74 13.95
CA ARG A 73 63.54 -10.42 13.97
C ARG A 73 63.91 -10.00 12.53
N GLY A 74 63.86 -8.70 12.26
CA GLY A 74 64.50 -8.02 11.12
C GLY A 74 63.47 -7.41 10.16
N GLN A 75 63.64 -6.21 9.61
CA GLN A 75 64.81 -5.33 9.54
C GLN A 75 64.33 -3.93 9.05
N GLU A 76 65.13 -2.93 9.39
CA GLU A 76 65.00 -1.49 9.15
C GLU A 76 64.71 -1.09 7.68
N THR A 77 64.06 0.06 7.45
CA THR A 77 64.74 1.33 7.08
C THR A 77 63.79 2.42 6.53
N HIS A 78 64.23 3.66 6.77
CA HIS A 78 63.98 4.94 6.05
C HIS A 78 62.91 5.93 6.55
N ASP A 79 63.43 6.89 7.32
CA ASP A 79 62.99 8.29 7.45
C ASP A 79 63.03 9.02 6.10
N ASP A 80 62.07 9.94 5.90
CA ASP A 80 62.37 11.29 5.39
C ASP A 80 61.26 12.29 5.75
N LEU A 81 61.68 13.43 6.30
CA LEU A 81 60.88 14.60 6.68
C LEU A 81 60.39 15.40 5.46
N ALA A 82 59.19 15.97 5.52
CA ALA A 82 58.92 17.31 4.96
C ALA A 82 57.66 17.99 5.54
N HIS A 83 57.80 19.30 5.71
CA HIS A 83 56.98 20.28 6.40
C HIS A 83 55.48 20.39 6.09
N HIS A 84 54.74 20.66 7.16
CA HIS A 84 53.41 21.27 7.22
C HIS A 84 53.28 22.59 6.46
N HIS A 85 52.21 22.73 5.67
CA HIS A 85 51.56 24.01 5.41
C HIS A 85 50.05 23.86 5.66
N ASP A 86 49.54 24.72 6.54
CA ASP A 86 48.15 24.88 6.94
C ASP A 86 47.26 25.30 5.75
N GLN A 87 46.23 24.51 5.46
CA GLN A 87 44.96 25.01 4.92
C GLN A 87 43.80 24.21 5.53
N ARG A 88 43.06 24.89 6.42
CA ARG A 88 41.72 24.50 6.88
C ARG A 88 40.77 24.41 5.69
N GLN A 89 40.23 23.22 5.44
CA GLN A 89 38.88 23.03 4.88
C GLN A 89 38.21 21.85 5.57
N ASP A 90 36.96 22.07 5.98
CA ASP A 90 36.11 21.16 6.74
C ASP A 90 35.83 19.85 6.00
N ALA A 91 36.32 18.73 6.54
CA ALA A 91 36.02 17.38 6.08
C ALA A 91 34.92 16.77 6.96
N SER A 92 33.67 17.11 6.65
CA SER A 92 32.48 16.43 7.15
C SER A 92 31.50 16.14 6.01
N ALA A 93 32.01 15.57 4.92
CA ALA A 93 31.18 15.04 3.82
C ALA A 93 31.96 14.06 2.92
N ALA A 94 32.69 13.08 3.49
CA ALA A 94 33.40 12.08 2.67
C ALA A 94 33.69 10.74 3.39
N LEU A 95 32.91 10.35 4.41
CA LEU A 95 33.06 9.05 5.09
C LEU A 95 31.74 8.28 5.15
N LEU A 96 30.98 8.30 4.05
CA LEU A 96 29.76 7.51 3.88
C LEU A 96 29.65 6.91 2.46
N HIS A 97 30.77 6.48 1.87
CA HIS A 97 30.69 5.83 0.56
C HIS A 97 31.51 4.56 0.33
N ASN A 98 32.26 4.06 1.32
CA ASN A 98 33.02 2.82 1.16
C ASN A 98 32.86 1.89 2.38
N ALA A 99 31.74 1.18 2.43
CA ALA A 99 31.63 -0.05 3.24
C ALA A 99 30.36 -0.84 2.85
N GLN A 100 30.31 -1.40 1.64
CA GLN A 100 29.44 -2.54 1.32
C GLN A 100 29.77 -3.12 -0.06
N GLU A 101 30.64 -4.13 -0.08
CA GLU A 101 30.60 -5.17 -1.10
C GLU A 101 30.60 -6.54 -0.40
N PRO A 102 29.61 -7.40 -0.67
CA PRO A 102 29.81 -8.83 -0.71
C PRO A 102 30.04 -9.26 -2.17
N GLY A 103 31.16 -9.95 -2.40
CA GLY A 103 31.44 -10.58 -3.68
C GLY A 103 30.41 -11.68 -4.01
N TYR A 104 29.93 -11.70 -5.25
CA TYR A 104 29.37 -12.88 -5.88
C TYR A 104 29.48 -12.81 -7.41
N ASP A 105 29.56 -14.01 -7.97
CA ASP A 105 30.00 -14.42 -9.30
C ASP A 105 29.41 -13.73 -10.53
N GLY A 106 30.24 -13.66 -11.57
CA GLY A 106 29.95 -13.01 -12.83
C GLY A 106 29.02 -13.81 -13.74
N TYR A 107 27.87 -13.21 -14.07
CA TYR A 107 27.17 -13.32 -15.36
C TYR A 107 26.18 -12.15 -15.50
N ALA A 108 26.67 -10.91 -15.65
CA ALA A 108 25.79 -9.76 -15.92
C ALA A 108 26.53 -8.54 -16.54
N PHE A 109 27.33 -8.75 -17.59
CA PHE A 109 27.92 -7.65 -18.37
C PHE A 109 27.49 -7.75 -19.84
N ALA A 110 26.21 -7.46 -20.10
CA ALA A 110 25.70 -7.25 -21.47
C ALA A 110 24.53 -6.24 -21.55
N GLY A 111 23.84 -5.94 -20.43
CA GLY A 111 22.69 -5.02 -20.43
C GLY A 111 23.03 -3.53 -20.24
N ALA A 112 24.12 -3.20 -19.56
CA ALA A 112 24.41 -1.82 -19.15
C ALA A 112 24.89 -0.92 -20.31
N GLN A 113 25.51 -1.49 -21.37
CA GLN A 113 25.93 -0.71 -22.54
C GLN A 113 24.78 -0.39 -23.52
N GLN A 114 23.69 -1.16 -23.52
CA GLN A 114 22.54 -0.90 -24.40
C GLN A 114 21.64 0.24 -23.89
N GLN A 115 21.54 0.42 -22.58
CA GLN A 115 20.71 1.50 -22.00
C GLN A 115 21.33 2.90 -22.19
N GLN A 116 22.66 3.03 -22.15
CA GLN A 116 23.30 4.33 -22.41
C GLN A 116 23.22 4.77 -23.88
N GLN A 117 23.25 3.84 -24.85
CA GLN A 117 23.08 4.19 -26.27
C GLN A 117 21.64 4.59 -26.64
N GLN A 118 20.62 3.97 -26.05
CA GLN A 118 19.23 4.34 -26.31
C GLN A 118 18.88 5.72 -25.72
N GLN A 119 19.45 6.07 -24.56
CA GLN A 119 19.20 7.36 -23.92
C GLN A 119 19.86 8.53 -24.67
N GLN A 120 21.01 8.30 -25.33
CA GLN A 120 21.69 9.30 -26.16
C GLN A 120 20.96 9.55 -27.50
N GLN A 121 20.41 8.50 -28.13
CA GLN A 121 19.64 8.65 -29.38
C GLN A 121 18.33 9.40 -29.15
N GLN A 122 17.67 9.20 -28.01
CA GLN A 122 16.42 9.88 -27.69
C GLN A 122 16.62 11.39 -27.43
N TYR A 123 17.76 11.78 -26.85
CA TYR A 123 18.15 13.19 -26.66
C TYR A 123 18.50 13.90 -27.98
N GLN A 124 19.17 13.22 -28.92
CA GLN A 124 19.44 13.77 -30.25
C GLN A 124 18.17 13.94 -31.09
N GLN A 125 17.20 13.03 -30.99
CA GLN A 125 15.95 13.13 -31.75
C GLN A 125 15.06 14.30 -31.26
N GLN A 126 15.12 14.62 -29.97
CA GLN A 126 14.40 15.76 -29.40
C GLN A 126 15.02 17.12 -29.80
N GLN A 127 16.35 17.21 -29.95
CA GLN A 127 17.00 18.44 -30.41
C GLN A 127 16.74 18.75 -31.89
N HIS A 128 16.64 17.73 -32.75
CA HIS A 128 16.29 17.93 -34.17
C HIS A 128 14.84 18.41 -34.37
N ALA A 129 13.91 18.02 -33.51
CA ALA A 129 12.52 18.47 -33.58
C ALA A 129 12.33 19.95 -33.15
N TYR A 130 13.20 20.46 -32.26
CA TYR A 130 13.12 21.85 -31.78
C TYR A 130 13.71 22.88 -32.77
N HIS A 131 14.69 22.50 -33.59
CA HIS A 131 15.28 23.44 -34.57
C HIS A 131 14.46 23.62 -35.85
N GLN A 132 13.46 22.78 -36.12
CA GLN A 132 12.66 22.84 -37.35
C GLN A 132 11.42 23.77 -37.26
N GLN A 133 11.13 24.34 -36.09
CA GLN A 133 9.93 25.18 -35.87
C GLN A 133 10.17 26.70 -35.96
N GLN A 134 11.35 27.18 -36.38
CA GLN A 134 11.66 28.61 -36.48
C GLN A 134 12.22 29.06 -37.86
N MET A 135 11.51 28.76 -38.95
CA MET A 135 11.73 29.46 -40.23
C MET A 135 10.41 29.99 -40.82
N PRO A 136 10.39 31.24 -41.35
CA PRO A 136 9.20 31.80 -41.98
C PRO A 136 8.92 31.10 -43.33
N PRO A 137 7.63 31.01 -43.75
CA PRO A 137 7.25 30.28 -44.95
C PRO A 137 7.72 30.99 -46.23
N GLN A 138 8.35 30.23 -47.14
CA GLN A 138 8.65 30.68 -48.50
C GLN A 138 7.39 30.65 -49.39
N PRO A 139 7.24 31.58 -50.35
CA PRO A 139 6.15 31.56 -51.31
C PRO A 139 6.31 30.39 -52.33
N PRO A 140 5.20 29.86 -52.87
CA PRO A 140 5.25 28.76 -53.82
C PRO A 140 5.90 29.18 -55.15
N PRO A 141 6.66 28.28 -55.81
CA PRO A 141 7.29 28.59 -57.08
C PRO A 141 6.25 28.67 -58.21
N TYR A 142 6.47 29.66 -59.08
CA TYR A 142 5.85 29.79 -60.40
C TYR A 142 6.17 28.54 -61.23
N ILE A 143 5.14 27.89 -61.78
CA ILE A 143 5.32 26.85 -62.79
C ILE A 143 5.12 27.50 -64.15
N ALA A 144 6.19 27.55 -64.94
CA ALA A 144 6.19 28.02 -66.30
C ALA A 144 5.32 27.12 -67.19
N ALA A 145 4.55 27.77 -68.07
CA ALA A 145 3.83 27.12 -69.16
C ALA A 145 4.83 26.49 -70.12
N ASN A 146 4.94 25.17 -70.10
CA ASN A 146 5.36 24.33 -71.22
C ASN A 146 5.08 22.88 -70.85
N TYR A 147 3.98 22.32 -71.38
CA TYR A 147 3.82 20.94 -71.83
C TYR A 147 2.34 20.76 -72.19
N LEU A 148 1.95 21.33 -73.34
CA LEU A 148 0.78 20.87 -74.08
C LEU A 148 1.16 19.53 -74.73
N GLY A 149 0.70 18.43 -74.13
CA GLY A 149 0.58 17.11 -74.78
C GLY A 149 -0.86 16.87 -75.24
N PRO A 150 -1.08 16.06 -76.29
CA PRO A 150 -2.32 16.07 -77.08
C PRO A 150 -3.54 15.50 -76.33
N PRO A 151 -4.77 15.89 -76.71
CA PRO A 151 -5.99 15.48 -76.05
C PRO A 151 -6.51 14.13 -76.59
N ASN A 152 -7.26 13.44 -75.72
CA ASN A 152 -8.23 12.36 -75.99
C ASN A 152 -7.76 10.91 -75.78
N GLU A 153 -8.00 10.41 -74.55
CA GLU A 153 -8.62 9.09 -74.36
C GLU A 153 -9.61 9.14 -73.16
N PRO A 154 -10.78 8.50 -73.26
CA PRO A 154 -11.80 8.56 -72.20
C PRO A 154 -11.46 7.60 -71.06
N VAL A 155 -11.10 8.13 -69.89
CA VAL A 155 -10.95 7.33 -68.68
C VAL A 155 -12.31 6.76 -68.27
N ARG A 156 -12.46 5.43 -68.36
CA ARG A 156 -13.62 4.68 -67.84
C ARG A 156 -13.83 5.03 -66.37
N SER A 157 -14.98 5.63 -66.06
CA SER A 157 -15.43 5.79 -64.68
C SER A 157 -15.70 4.42 -64.07
N PHE A 158 -14.98 4.10 -62.99
CA PHE A 158 -15.29 2.96 -62.13
C PHE A 158 -16.64 3.22 -61.47
N ARG A 159 -17.70 2.66 -62.07
CA ARG A 159 -19.06 2.71 -61.54
C ARG A 159 -19.16 1.72 -60.37
N VAL A 160 -18.85 2.19 -59.16
CA VAL A 160 -19.15 1.45 -57.93
C VAL A 160 -20.67 1.25 -57.86
N ARG A 161 -21.14 0.01 -58.07
CA ARG A 161 -22.53 -0.38 -57.81
C ARG A 161 -22.79 -0.25 -56.31
N LYS A 162 -23.56 0.77 -55.91
CA LYS A 162 -24.15 0.84 -54.58
C LYS A 162 -25.21 -0.26 -54.44
N PRO A 163 -25.20 -1.07 -53.38
CA PRO A 163 -26.32 -1.97 -53.11
C PRO A 163 -27.55 -1.12 -52.79
N THR A 164 -28.58 -1.20 -53.63
CA THR A 164 -29.87 -0.60 -53.36
C THR A 164 -30.62 -1.49 -52.37
N CYS A 165 -30.48 -1.21 -51.07
CA CYS A 165 -31.43 -1.69 -50.07
C CYS A 165 -32.77 -0.97 -50.30
N GLY A 166 -33.67 -1.60 -51.06
CA GLY A 166 -34.99 -1.06 -51.42
C GLY A 166 -36.00 -0.92 -50.28
N PHE A 167 -35.59 -1.16 -49.02
CA PHE A 167 -36.45 -1.06 -47.83
C PHE A 167 -36.04 0.07 -46.86
N TRP A 168 -34.94 0.77 -47.10
CA TRP A 168 -34.47 1.81 -46.20
C TRP A 168 -35.16 3.14 -46.49
N HIS A 169 -36.30 3.37 -45.83
CA HIS A 169 -37.01 4.63 -45.91
C HIS A 169 -36.24 5.67 -45.09
N SER A 170 -35.85 6.80 -45.68
CA SER A 170 -35.09 7.89 -45.01
C SER A 170 -35.73 8.34 -43.67
N SER A 171 -37.04 8.12 -43.54
CA SER A 171 -37.85 8.30 -42.32
C SER A 171 -37.35 7.56 -41.08
N TRP A 172 -36.68 6.41 -41.25
CA TRP A 172 -36.24 5.59 -40.13
C TRP A 172 -34.90 6.06 -39.55
N ASN A 173 -34.16 6.94 -40.23
CA ASN A 173 -32.84 7.38 -39.80
C ASN A 173 -32.86 8.04 -38.42
N MET A 174 -33.84 8.91 -38.17
CA MET A 174 -33.99 9.59 -36.87
C MET A 174 -34.15 8.59 -35.71
N TYR A 175 -35.01 7.59 -35.89
CA TYR A 175 -35.27 6.55 -34.88
C TYR A 175 -34.12 5.56 -34.76
N LEU A 176 -33.50 5.20 -35.88
CA LEU A 176 -32.34 4.30 -35.92
C LEU A 176 -31.16 4.89 -35.16
N TRP A 177 -30.84 6.16 -35.37
CA TRP A 177 -29.76 6.83 -34.64
C TRP A 177 -30.05 6.92 -33.14
N LEU A 178 -31.30 7.10 -32.74
CA LEU A 178 -31.70 7.06 -31.33
C LEU A 178 -31.45 5.68 -30.71
N VAL A 179 -31.90 4.61 -31.36
CA VAL A 179 -31.72 3.23 -30.88
C VAL A 179 -30.23 2.87 -30.83
N VAL A 180 -29.47 3.20 -31.86
CA VAL A 180 -28.02 2.98 -31.91
C VAL A 180 -27.32 3.70 -30.75
N GLY A 181 -27.72 4.94 -30.43
CA GLY A 181 -27.18 5.67 -29.29
C GLY A 181 -27.48 5.04 -27.94
N ILE A 182 -28.69 4.53 -27.75
CA ILE A 182 -29.05 3.77 -26.55
C ILE A 182 -28.22 2.47 -26.46
N CYS A 183 -28.05 1.75 -27.57
CA CYS A 183 -27.22 0.54 -27.60
C CYS A 183 -25.77 0.82 -27.23
N PHE A 184 -25.16 1.90 -27.73
CA PHE A 184 -23.80 2.29 -27.33
C PHE A 184 -23.72 2.72 -25.86
N ALA A 185 -24.72 3.41 -25.33
CA ALA A 185 -24.78 3.76 -23.91
C ALA A 185 -24.85 2.52 -23.01
N VAL A 186 -25.67 1.52 -23.37
CA VAL A 186 -25.74 0.23 -22.66
C VAL A 186 -24.43 -0.55 -22.81
N GLY A 187 -23.84 -0.55 -24.00
CA GLY A 187 -22.54 -1.17 -24.25
C GLY A 187 -21.42 -0.54 -23.42
N HIS A 188 -21.43 0.78 -23.25
CA HIS A 188 -20.50 1.50 -22.40
C HIS A 188 -20.66 1.09 -20.93
N HIS A 189 -21.89 1.01 -20.43
CA HIS A 189 -22.18 0.51 -19.08
C HIS A 189 -21.69 -0.93 -18.89
N ALA A 190 -22.03 -1.84 -19.81
CA ALA A 190 -21.63 -3.24 -19.71
C ALA A 190 -20.10 -3.41 -19.76
N PHE A 191 -19.41 -2.63 -20.59
CA PHE A 191 -17.95 -2.64 -20.67
C PHE A 191 -17.32 -2.19 -19.35
N TYR A 192 -17.77 -1.08 -18.76
CA TYR A 192 -17.25 -0.62 -17.48
C TYR A 192 -17.59 -1.56 -16.31
N ALA A 193 -18.79 -2.14 -16.31
CA ALA A 193 -19.17 -3.15 -15.34
C ALA A 193 -18.29 -4.42 -15.43
N SER A 194 -17.80 -4.77 -16.62
CA SER A 194 -16.88 -5.91 -16.78
C SER A 194 -15.46 -5.64 -16.27
N LEU A 195 -15.08 -4.36 -16.13
CA LEU A 195 -13.77 -3.94 -15.63
C LEU A 195 -13.77 -3.71 -14.12
N ASP A 196 -14.93 -3.42 -13.52
CA ASP A 196 -15.05 -3.09 -12.10
C ASP A 196 -14.45 -4.20 -11.21
N GLY A 197 -13.65 -3.79 -10.22
CA GLY A 197 -12.98 -4.70 -9.28
C GLY A 197 -11.86 -5.55 -9.88
N HIS A 198 -11.49 -5.35 -11.15
CA HIS A 198 -10.36 -6.04 -11.77
C HIS A 198 -9.09 -5.18 -11.74
N PRO A 199 -7.89 -5.81 -11.72
CA PRO A 199 -6.63 -5.08 -11.78
C PRO A 199 -6.57 -4.20 -13.03
N ALA A 200 -6.06 -2.97 -12.87
CA ALA A 200 -5.99 -1.95 -13.90
C ALA A 200 -4.84 -2.18 -14.89
N ASP A 201 -4.80 -3.37 -15.48
CA ASP A 201 -3.84 -3.76 -16.51
C ASP A 201 -4.15 -3.01 -17.83
N ASP A 202 -3.12 -2.45 -18.48
CA ASP A 202 -3.27 -1.64 -19.69
C ASP A 202 -4.30 -0.49 -19.56
N GLN A 203 -4.25 0.23 -18.43
CA GLN A 203 -5.13 1.36 -18.08
C GLN A 203 -5.51 2.24 -19.28
N VAL A 204 -4.52 2.75 -20.01
CA VAL A 204 -4.73 3.69 -21.12
C VAL A 204 -5.60 3.08 -22.23
N ARG A 205 -5.47 1.78 -22.50
CA ARG A 205 -6.23 1.10 -23.55
C ARG A 205 -7.70 0.97 -23.16
N MET A 206 -7.98 0.58 -21.92
CA MET A 206 -9.36 0.39 -21.46
C MET A 206 -10.12 1.72 -21.38
N LEU A 207 -9.48 2.79 -20.87
CA LEU A 207 -10.10 4.13 -20.87
C LEU A 207 -10.38 4.66 -22.29
N ARG A 208 -9.52 4.34 -23.26
CA ARG A 208 -9.74 4.71 -24.68
C ARG A 208 -10.97 4.01 -25.25
N TYR A 209 -11.17 2.72 -24.96
CA TYR A 209 -12.38 2.01 -25.40
C TYR A 209 -13.66 2.62 -24.81
N GLY A 210 -13.65 2.98 -23.53
CA GLY A 210 -14.75 3.70 -22.90
C GLY A 210 -15.04 5.04 -23.57
N THR A 211 -14.00 5.82 -23.87
CA THR A 211 -14.13 7.11 -24.58
C THR A 211 -14.70 6.93 -25.99
N ILE A 212 -14.30 5.88 -26.72
CA ILE A 212 -14.86 5.56 -28.05
C ILE A 212 -16.35 5.25 -27.94
N LEU A 213 -16.77 4.41 -26.98
CA LEU A 213 -18.17 4.07 -26.75
C LEU A 213 -18.99 5.31 -26.37
N ALA A 214 -18.46 6.17 -25.50
CA ALA A 214 -19.07 7.45 -25.13
C ALA A 214 -19.27 8.37 -26.33
N PHE A 215 -18.24 8.51 -27.18
CA PHE A 215 -18.31 9.32 -28.39
C PHE A 215 -19.33 8.77 -29.39
N MET A 216 -19.39 7.45 -29.59
CA MET A 216 -20.36 6.81 -30.48
C MET A 216 -21.80 7.00 -30.00
N ALA A 217 -22.06 6.86 -28.69
CA ALA A 217 -23.36 7.18 -28.09
C ALA A 217 -23.73 8.65 -28.31
N LYS A 218 -22.81 9.60 -28.04
CA LYS A 218 -23.04 11.03 -28.28
C LYS A 218 -23.31 11.34 -29.74
N ALA A 219 -22.51 10.80 -30.66
CA ALA A 219 -22.60 11.10 -32.09
C ALA A 219 -23.94 10.62 -32.68
N SER A 220 -24.38 9.43 -32.28
CA SER A 220 -25.66 8.86 -32.71
C SER A 220 -26.87 9.60 -32.09
N LEU A 221 -26.86 9.90 -30.79
CA LEU A 221 -27.91 10.74 -30.17
C LEU A 221 -27.96 12.14 -30.81
N GLY A 222 -26.80 12.75 -31.08
CA GLY A 222 -26.69 14.03 -31.77
C GLY A 222 -27.25 13.98 -33.19
N ALA A 223 -26.94 12.93 -33.96
CA ALA A 223 -27.47 12.72 -35.31
C ALA A 223 -29.01 12.56 -35.31
N ALA A 224 -29.57 11.89 -34.30
CA ALA A 224 -31.01 11.77 -34.12
C ALA A 224 -31.66 13.15 -33.88
N VAL A 225 -31.07 13.97 -32.99
CA VAL A 225 -31.59 15.32 -32.69
C VAL A 225 -31.44 16.27 -33.88
N ILE A 226 -30.32 16.24 -34.60
CA ILE A 226 -30.13 17.05 -35.81
C ILE A 226 -31.17 16.67 -36.88
N SER A 227 -31.46 15.38 -37.04
CA SER A 227 -32.50 14.91 -37.96
C SER A 227 -33.89 15.45 -37.56
N ALA A 228 -34.21 15.44 -36.26
CA ALA A 228 -35.46 16.00 -35.73
C ALA A 228 -35.54 17.53 -35.91
N PHE A 229 -34.42 18.23 -35.69
CA PHE A 229 -34.28 19.67 -35.85
C PHE A 229 -34.60 20.11 -37.28
N GLN A 230 -34.08 19.40 -38.29
CA GLN A 230 -34.39 19.66 -39.69
C GLN A 230 -35.90 19.58 -39.98
N GLN A 231 -36.60 18.59 -39.42
CA GLN A 231 -38.05 18.49 -39.59
C GLN A 231 -38.79 19.66 -38.93
N ARG A 232 -38.34 20.05 -37.73
CA ARG A 232 -38.95 21.13 -36.95
C ARG A 232 -38.74 22.50 -37.57
N ILE A 233 -37.61 22.72 -38.27
CA ILE A 233 -37.37 23.97 -39.01
C ILE A 233 -38.49 24.21 -40.01
N TRP A 234 -38.75 23.24 -40.88
CA TRP A 234 -39.75 23.37 -41.94
C TRP A 234 -41.18 23.50 -41.41
N ALA A 235 -41.51 22.81 -40.32
CA ALA A 235 -42.80 22.96 -39.67
C ALA A 235 -42.99 24.37 -39.09
N THR A 236 -41.92 24.97 -38.54
CA THR A 236 -41.96 26.34 -38.00
C THR A 236 -42.10 27.38 -39.11
N VAL A 237 -41.33 27.27 -40.20
CA VAL A 237 -41.41 28.19 -41.35
C VAL A 237 -42.79 28.14 -42.02
N ARG A 238 -43.46 26.97 -42.02
CA ARG A 238 -44.82 26.83 -42.55
C ARG A 238 -45.90 27.45 -41.64
N SER A 239 -45.68 27.45 -40.33
CA SER A 239 -46.70 27.83 -39.33
C SER A 239 -46.53 29.24 -38.77
N ARG A 240 -45.36 29.85 -38.92
CA ARG A 240 -45.01 31.17 -38.35
C ARG A 240 -44.28 32.02 -39.37
N ILE A 241 -44.62 33.31 -39.41
CA ILE A 241 -43.89 34.33 -40.17
C ILE A 241 -42.86 34.94 -39.22
N LEU A 242 -41.59 34.95 -39.64
CA LEU A 242 -40.44 35.45 -38.87
C LEU A 242 -39.66 36.45 -39.73
N SER A 243 -38.91 37.35 -39.10
CA SER A 243 -37.97 38.23 -39.81
C SER A 243 -36.86 37.42 -40.51
N ILE A 244 -36.27 37.99 -41.55
CA ILE A 244 -35.16 37.37 -42.29
C ILE A 244 -33.97 37.10 -41.37
N ALA A 245 -33.68 38.01 -40.43
CA ALA A 245 -32.61 37.84 -39.44
C ALA A 245 -32.89 36.68 -38.46
N ALA A 246 -34.15 36.47 -38.08
CA ALA A 246 -34.56 35.35 -37.24
C ALA A 246 -34.52 34.01 -38.01
N LEU A 247 -34.86 34.00 -39.29
CA LEU A 247 -34.72 32.83 -40.16
C LEU A 247 -33.25 32.45 -40.37
N ASP A 248 -32.38 33.43 -40.66
CA ASP A 248 -30.94 33.21 -40.81
C ASP A 248 -30.33 32.61 -39.53
N SER A 249 -30.67 33.20 -38.37
CA SER A 249 -30.28 32.66 -37.07
C SER A 249 -30.80 31.24 -36.86
N MET A 250 -32.06 30.96 -37.22
CA MET A 250 -32.68 29.64 -37.05
C MET A 250 -32.03 28.55 -37.90
N PHE A 251 -31.64 28.84 -39.15
CA PHE A 251 -30.93 27.88 -40.01
C PHE A 251 -29.46 27.71 -39.59
N ALA A 252 -28.83 28.75 -39.06
CA ALA A 252 -27.46 28.71 -38.55
C ALA A 252 -27.34 28.12 -37.13
N ALA A 253 -28.45 27.89 -36.40
CA ALA A 253 -28.44 27.61 -34.96
C ALA A 253 -27.65 26.36 -34.53
N THR A 254 -27.48 25.35 -35.40
CA THR A 254 -26.67 24.15 -35.11
C THR A 254 -25.19 24.30 -35.40
N GLU A 255 -24.81 25.36 -36.13
CA GLU A 255 -23.44 25.61 -36.59
C GLU A 255 -22.84 26.88 -35.95
N ASN A 256 -23.69 27.84 -35.57
CA ASN A 256 -23.30 29.11 -34.99
C ASN A 256 -24.04 29.38 -33.67
N LEU A 257 -23.30 29.49 -32.57
CA LEU A 257 -23.83 29.77 -31.23
C LEU A 257 -24.38 31.21 -31.10
N ILE A 258 -23.89 32.16 -31.90
CA ILE A 258 -24.33 33.56 -31.88
C ILE A 258 -25.80 33.69 -32.32
N ALA A 259 -26.31 32.72 -33.08
CA ALA A 259 -27.71 32.65 -33.48
C ALA A 259 -28.71 32.68 -32.30
N PHE A 260 -28.30 32.22 -31.11
CA PHE A 260 -29.13 32.27 -29.90
C PHE A 260 -29.34 33.68 -29.35
N LEU A 261 -28.53 34.67 -29.76
CA LEU A 261 -28.73 36.07 -29.34
C LEU A 261 -29.96 36.72 -30.00
N ASN A 262 -30.50 36.12 -31.06
CA ASN A 262 -31.71 36.62 -31.70
C ASN A 262 -32.95 36.28 -30.84
N TRP A 263 -33.46 37.29 -30.14
CA TRP A 263 -34.61 37.14 -29.24
C TRP A 263 -35.91 36.78 -29.96
N GLU A 264 -36.08 37.21 -31.22
CA GLU A 264 -37.23 36.86 -32.04
C GLU A 264 -37.22 35.37 -32.39
N PHE A 265 -36.05 34.81 -32.71
CA PHE A 265 -35.87 33.36 -32.89
C PHE A 265 -36.21 32.58 -31.61
N LEU A 266 -35.69 33.01 -30.46
CA LEU A 266 -35.95 32.34 -29.18
C LEU A 266 -37.45 32.35 -28.80
N LYS A 267 -38.15 33.47 -29.01
CA LYS A 267 -39.58 33.58 -28.71
C LYS A 267 -40.48 32.93 -29.77
N GLY A 268 -40.13 33.07 -31.04
CA GLY A 268 -40.93 32.64 -32.18
C GLY A 268 -40.79 31.15 -32.52
N ALA A 269 -39.60 30.57 -32.29
CA ALA A 269 -39.24 29.20 -32.66
C ALA A 269 -38.72 28.39 -31.46
N LYS A 270 -39.39 28.48 -30.30
CA LYS A 270 -38.98 27.88 -29.01
C LYS A 270 -38.54 26.42 -29.10
N ALA A 271 -39.30 25.59 -29.81
CA ALA A 271 -38.97 24.18 -29.98
C ALA A 271 -37.67 24.00 -30.78
N THR A 272 -37.52 24.71 -31.89
CA THR A 272 -36.32 24.68 -32.74
C THR A 272 -35.09 25.17 -31.98
N ALA A 273 -35.22 26.24 -31.19
CA ALA A 273 -34.17 26.73 -30.30
C ALA A 273 -33.77 25.71 -29.23
N ALA A 274 -34.73 25.03 -28.59
CA ALA A 274 -34.43 23.99 -27.60
C ALA A 274 -33.70 22.78 -28.20
N LEU A 275 -34.08 22.34 -29.41
CA LEU A 275 -33.39 21.26 -30.12
C LEU A 275 -31.94 21.65 -30.48
N ALA A 276 -31.73 22.88 -30.96
CA ALA A 276 -30.40 23.38 -31.27
C ALA A 276 -29.53 23.49 -29.99
N LEU A 277 -30.10 23.95 -28.87
CA LEU A 277 -29.39 24.05 -27.59
C LEU A 277 -28.89 22.68 -27.12
N PHE A 278 -29.68 21.61 -27.29
CA PHE A 278 -29.26 20.26 -26.97
C PHE A 278 -28.03 19.81 -27.80
N VAL A 279 -27.95 20.18 -29.08
CA VAL A 279 -26.78 19.87 -29.92
C VAL A 279 -25.52 20.50 -29.33
N TRP A 280 -25.60 21.73 -28.84
CA TRP A 280 -24.49 22.42 -28.17
C TRP A 280 -24.16 21.86 -26.79
N LEU A 281 -25.13 21.31 -26.05
CA LEU A 281 -24.89 20.64 -24.77
C LEU A 281 -24.41 19.18 -24.92
N SER A 282 -24.54 18.59 -26.10
CA SER A 282 -24.14 17.20 -26.34
C SER A 282 -22.68 16.83 -25.99
N PRO A 283 -21.66 17.73 -26.09
CA PRO A 283 -20.30 17.41 -25.64
C PRO A 283 -20.20 17.11 -24.14
N LEU A 284 -21.08 17.65 -23.30
CA LEU A 284 -21.09 17.37 -21.86
C LEU A 284 -21.31 15.90 -21.56
N VAL A 285 -22.05 15.17 -22.42
CA VAL A 285 -22.28 13.73 -22.27
C VAL A 285 -20.95 12.98 -22.28
N VAL A 286 -20.04 13.31 -23.20
CA VAL A 286 -18.73 12.63 -23.29
C VAL A 286 -17.83 13.02 -22.12
N ILE A 287 -17.81 14.30 -21.74
CA ILE A 287 -16.97 14.81 -20.65
C ILE A 287 -17.36 14.14 -19.32
N LEU A 288 -18.65 14.11 -19.00
CA LEU A 288 -19.12 13.56 -17.74
C LEU A 288 -19.02 12.03 -17.70
N THR A 289 -19.27 11.34 -18.83
CA THR A 289 -19.15 9.87 -18.89
C THR A 289 -17.70 9.39 -18.84
N ALA A 290 -16.73 10.18 -19.31
CA ALA A 290 -15.31 9.85 -19.25
C ALA A 290 -14.77 9.71 -17.81
N ASN A 291 -15.39 10.37 -16.83
CA ASN A 291 -14.95 10.35 -15.43
C ASN A 291 -15.64 9.28 -14.57
N THR A 292 -16.32 8.30 -15.19
CA THR A 292 -17.11 7.29 -14.46
C THR A 292 -16.36 5.99 -14.20
N LEU A 293 -15.19 5.78 -14.83
CA LEU A 293 -14.27 4.70 -14.52
C LEU A 293 -12.99 5.30 -13.96
N LEU A 294 -12.70 5.02 -12.69
CA LEU A 294 -11.50 5.49 -12.01
C LEU A 294 -10.55 4.33 -11.76
N VAL A 295 -9.30 4.66 -11.46
CA VAL A 295 -8.31 3.70 -10.97
C VAL A 295 -7.99 4.08 -9.54
N GLN A 296 -8.24 3.17 -8.60
CA GLN A 296 -8.02 3.40 -7.17
C GLN A 296 -7.02 2.36 -6.65
N PRO A 297 -6.04 2.77 -5.83
CA PRO A 297 -5.18 1.82 -5.14
C PRO A 297 -6.00 1.14 -4.03
N GLU A 298 -6.13 -0.17 -4.12
CA GLU A 298 -6.88 -0.96 -3.14
C GLU A 298 -6.08 -2.22 -2.77
N VAL A 299 -6.21 -2.63 -1.50
CA VAL A 299 -5.51 -3.80 -0.97
C VAL A 299 -6.23 -5.04 -1.43
N THR A 300 -5.61 -5.79 -2.34
CA THR A 300 -6.13 -7.10 -2.73
C THR A 300 -5.67 -8.15 -1.73
N ILE A 301 -6.63 -8.82 -1.09
CA ILE A 301 -6.39 -9.91 -0.15
C ILE A 301 -6.68 -11.24 -0.84
N GLN A 302 -5.77 -12.20 -0.73
CA GLN A 302 -5.91 -13.53 -1.32
C GLN A 302 -5.52 -14.59 -0.31
N ASN A 303 -6.40 -15.58 -0.11
CA ASN A 303 -6.05 -16.79 0.61
C ASN A 303 -5.18 -17.64 -0.29
N ALA A 304 -3.95 -17.89 0.15
CA ALA A 304 -2.94 -18.60 -0.59
C ALA A 304 -2.20 -19.59 0.32
N THR A 305 -1.20 -20.24 -0.23
CA THR A 305 -0.25 -21.05 0.54
C THR A 305 1.14 -20.46 0.36
N CYS A 306 1.89 -20.33 1.45
CA CYS A 306 3.23 -19.75 1.48
C CYS A 306 4.27 -20.85 1.77
N PRO A 307 5.42 -20.85 1.09
CA PRO A 307 6.56 -21.70 1.43
C PRO A 307 7.29 -21.14 2.67
N GLY A 308 8.23 -21.91 3.23
CA GLY A 308 9.19 -21.37 4.20
C GLY A 308 8.64 -21.10 5.60
N VAL A 309 7.36 -21.39 5.87
CA VAL A 309 6.70 -21.11 7.16
C VAL A 309 7.17 -22.09 8.24
N ARG A 310 7.60 -21.55 9.38
CA ARG A 310 8.18 -22.29 10.51
C ARG A 310 7.28 -22.26 11.72
N SER A 311 7.43 -23.26 12.59
CA SER A 311 6.81 -23.35 13.90
C SER A 311 7.84 -23.79 14.96
N LEU A 312 7.43 -23.85 16.22
CA LEU A 312 8.25 -24.41 17.30
C LEU A 312 7.73 -25.79 17.72
N ASN A 313 8.67 -26.68 18.03
CA ASN A 313 8.40 -27.95 18.67
C ASN A 313 9.58 -28.35 19.57
N PHE A 314 9.45 -28.11 20.87
CA PHE A 314 10.47 -28.44 21.86
C PHE A 314 10.65 -29.94 22.11
N ALA A 315 9.80 -30.80 21.55
CA ALA A 315 10.05 -32.25 21.57
C ALA A 315 11.33 -32.62 20.79
N MET A 316 11.80 -31.76 19.88
CA MET A 316 13.07 -31.94 19.17
C MET A 316 14.27 -31.96 20.12
N GLU A 317 14.22 -31.20 21.22
CA GLU A 317 15.29 -31.15 22.23
C GLU A 317 15.46 -32.48 22.98
N GLU A 318 14.40 -33.30 23.07
CA GLU A 318 14.46 -34.61 23.76
C GLU A 318 15.45 -35.57 23.12
N THR A 319 15.55 -35.49 21.79
CA THR A 319 16.37 -36.39 20.98
C THR A 319 17.69 -35.77 20.54
N ALA A 320 17.85 -34.44 20.72
CA ALA A 320 19.04 -33.72 20.30
C ALA A 320 20.24 -34.11 21.15
N ASP A 321 21.25 -34.70 20.51
CA ASP A 321 22.53 -35.06 21.14
C ASP A 321 23.66 -34.24 20.51
N TRP A 322 24.26 -33.36 21.29
CA TRP A 322 25.35 -32.48 20.85
C TRP A 322 26.61 -33.26 20.44
N ARG A 323 26.76 -34.52 20.88
CA ARG A 323 27.87 -35.40 20.44
C ARG A 323 27.61 -36.05 19.09
N LYS A 324 26.35 -36.11 18.66
CA LYS A 324 25.92 -36.60 17.34
C LYS A 324 25.08 -35.52 16.66
N PRO A 325 25.67 -34.34 16.42
CA PRO A 325 24.91 -33.18 16.00
C PRO A 325 24.34 -33.40 14.60
N VAL A 326 23.05 -33.09 14.44
CA VAL A 326 22.39 -33.10 13.14
C VAL A 326 22.93 -31.94 12.32
N ARG A 327 23.27 -32.20 11.05
CA ARG A 327 23.64 -31.16 10.10
C ARG A 327 22.58 -30.99 9.03
N ILE A 328 22.12 -29.76 8.85
CA ILE A 328 21.19 -29.37 7.80
C ILE A 328 21.85 -28.25 7.00
N ASP A 329 21.91 -28.42 5.67
CA ASP A 329 22.57 -27.46 4.78
C ASP A 329 24.04 -27.17 5.16
N GLY A 330 24.76 -28.20 5.64
CA GLY A 330 26.16 -28.10 6.04
C GLY A 330 26.42 -27.46 7.41
N LEU A 331 25.39 -26.96 8.09
CA LEU A 331 25.48 -26.30 9.40
C LEU A 331 24.93 -27.20 10.50
N TYR A 332 25.44 -27.04 11.72
CA TYR A 332 24.97 -27.78 12.88
C TYR A 332 23.74 -27.13 13.49
N GLU A 333 22.77 -27.96 13.89
CA GLU A 333 21.67 -27.49 14.72
C GLU A 333 22.18 -27.08 16.11
N MET A 334 21.53 -26.06 16.69
CA MET A 334 21.93 -25.41 17.94
C MET A 334 20.88 -25.69 19.02
N PRO A 335 21.22 -26.40 20.10
CA PRO A 335 20.30 -26.56 21.24
C PRO A 335 20.16 -25.25 22.02
N LEU A 336 19.07 -25.10 22.75
CA LEU A 336 18.85 -23.94 23.63
C LEU A 336 19.66 -24.02 24.94
N SER A 337 20.13 -25.20 25.31
CA SER A 337 20.86 -25.46 26.56
C SER A 337 22.30 -25.92 26.31
N PHE A 338 23.15 -25.62 27.28
CA PHE A 338 24.53 -26.09 27.36
C PHE A 338 24.66 -27.16 28.46
N TRP A 339 25.59 -28.09 28.29
CA TRP A 339 25.64 -29.35 29.05
C TRP A 339 27.02 -29.60 29.66
N ASN A 340 27.03 -30.02 30.92
CA ASN A 340 28.17 -30.69 31.55
C ASN A 340 27.96 -32.20 31.51
N THR A 341 28.99 -32.97 31.83
CA THR A 341 28.92 -34.43 31.79
C THR A 341 29.66 -35.08 32.94
N THR A 342 29.22 -36.29 33.30
CA THR A 342 29.90 -37.14 34.29
C THR A 342 30.90 -38.10 33.65
N LYS A 343 30.94 -38.19 32.31
CA LYS A 343 31.86 -39.10 31.64
C LYS A 343 33.21 -38.46 31.31
N PRO A 344 34.33 -39.17 31.47
CA PRO A 344 35.62 -38.80 30.89
C PRO A 344 35.58 -38.75 29.36
N SER A 345 36.57 -38.09 28.74
CA SER A 345 36.60 -37.94 27.28
C SER A 345 36.83 -39.25 26.51
N ASP A 346 37.55 -40.21 27.11
CA ASP A 346 38.02 -41.43 26.45
C ASP A 346 37.22 -42.70 26.82
N GLU A 347 36.23 -42.59 27.71
CA GLU A 347 35.49 -43.74 28.26
C GLU A 347 33.98 -43.47 28.38
N ASP A 348 33.15 -44.50 28.17
CA ASP A 348 31.70 -44.47 28.40
C ASP A 348 31.33 -45.40 29.58
N PRO A 349 31.55 -44.98 30.84
CA PRO A 349 31.32 -45.83 32.01
C PRO A 349 29.83 -46.11 32.25
N PRO A 350 29.42 -47.32 32.65
CA PRO A 350 28.00 -47.64 32.84
C PRO A 350 27.36 -46.72 33.87
N GLY A 351 26.27 -46.05 33.49
CA GLY A 351 25.54 -45.13 34.37
C GLY A 351 25.95 -43.66 34.26
N TRP A 352 26.80 -43.28 33.30
CA TRP A 352 27.08 -41.87 33.01
C TRP A 352 25.83 -41.13 32.51
N PHE A 353 25.78 -39.83 32.79
CA PHE A 353 24.74 -38.91 32.32
C PHE A 353 25.27 -37.49 32.10
N ASP A 354 24.53 -36.71 31.32
CA ASP A 354 24.77 -35.28 31.11
C ASP A 354 23.80 -34.46 31.96
N TYR A 355 24.26 -33.32 32.46
CA TYR A 355 23.44 -32.44 33.29
C TYR A 355 23.56 -30.98 32.84
N TYR A 356 22.52 -30.20 33.12
CA TYR A 356 22.42 -28.82 32.70
C TYR A 356 23.49 -27.95 33.36
N THR A 357 23.98 -26.94 32.62
CA THR A 357 24.88 -25.91 33.18
C THR A 357 24.42 -24.49 32.91
N GLY A 358 23.69 -24.23 31.82
CA GLY A 358 23.29 -22.87 31.45
C GLY A 358 22.65 -22.79 30.07
N PRO A 359 22.08 -21.63 29.70
CA PRO A 359 21.57 -21.40 28.35
C PRO A 359 22.71 -21.41 27.32
N SER A 360 22.45 -21.90 26.12
CA SER A 360 23.48 -21.94 25.07
C SER A 360 23.91 -20.52 24.66
N PRO A 361 25.21 -20.28 24.37
CA PRO A 361 25.68 -18.94 24.01
C PRO A 361 24.94 -18.32 22.82
N ASN A 362 24.55 -19.13 21.83
CA ASN A 362 23.77 -18.70 20.68
C ASN A 362 22.38 -18.20 21.11
N PHE A 363 21.70 -18.93 22.01
CA PHE A 363 20.42 -18.49 22.54
C PHE A 363 20.54 -17.24 23.42
N GLN A 364 21.59 -17.16 24.25
CA GLN A 364 21.88 -15.96 25.05
C GLN A 364 22.00 -14.72 24.14
N GLN A 365 22.74 -14.83 23.04
CA GLN A 365 22.88 -13.76 22.05
C GLN A 365 21.53 -13.33 21.45
N THR A 366 20.71 -14.30 21.01
CA THR A 366 19.38 -14.01 20.44
C THR A 366 18.46 -13.34 21.45
N ALA A 367 18.42 -13.83 22.69
CA ALA A 367 17.59 -13.26 23.76
C ALA A 367 18.05 -11.84 24.14
N THR A 368 19.35 -11.59 24.23
CA THR A 368 19.91 -10.25 24.49
C THR A 368 19.60 -9.27 23.36
N LEU A 369 19.68 -9.69 22.10
CA LEU A 369 19.29 -8.83 20.98
C LEU A 369 17.80 -8.46 21.04
N GLY A 370 16.92 -9.42 21.35
CA GLY A 370 15.48 -9.14 21.51
C GLY A 370 15.19 -8.19 22.66
N ALA A 371 15.90 -8.35 23.79
CA ALA A 371 15.81 -7.45 24.93
C ALA A 371 16.19 -6.01 24.56
N TYR A 372 17.33 -5.83 23.89
CA TYR A 372 17.86 -4.51 23.55
C TYR A 372 17.10 -3.81 22.43
N PHE A 373 16.60 -4.56 21.45
CA PHE A 373 15.70 -4.00 20.44
C PHE A 373 14.32 -3.67 20.99
N GLN A 374 13.96 -4.23 22.15
CA GLN A 374 12.65 -4.05 22.77
C GLN A 374 11.49 -4.59 21.91
N GLU A 375 11.81 -5.49 20.97
CA GLU A 375 10.89 -6.12 20.03
C GLU A 375 11.40 -7.50 19.59
N VAL A 376 10.55 -8.26 18.89
CA VAL A 376 10.91 -9.58 18.36
C VAL A 376 12.03 -9.46 17.33
N VAL A 377 13.10 -10.24 17.51
CA VAL A 377 14.19 -10.31 16.54
C VAL A 377 13.69 -10.93 15.24
N SER A 378 13.69 -10.13 14.17
CA SER A 378 13.27 -10.59 12.85
C SER A 378 14.38 -11.36 12.13
N ARG A 379 13.97 -12.35 11.33
CA ARG A 379 14.90 -13.06 10.45
C ARG A 379 15.11 -12.24 9.16
N LYS A 380 16.38 -12.05 8.79
CA LYS A 380 16.76 -11.38 7.53
C LYS A 380 16.14 -12.11 6.34
N ASN A 381 15.59 -11.35 5.38
CA ASN A 381 14.95 -11.83 4.14
C ASN A 381 13.71 -12.73 4.31
N ALA A 382 13.23 -12.99 5.53
CA ALA A 382 12.10 -13.89 5.76
C ALA A 382 10.82 -13.44 5.04
N SER A 383 10.59 -12.13 4.92
CA SER A 383 9.44 -11.58 4.18
C SER A 383 9.45 -11.98 2.71
N VAL A 384 10.61 -11.92 2.04
CA VAL A 384 10.75 -12.28 0.62
C VAL A 384 10.70 -13.79 0.44
N GLU A 385 11.33 -14.55 1.33
CA GLU A 385 11.35 -16.01 1.28
C GLU A 385 9.96 -16.61 1.48
N VAL A 386 9.19 -16.09 2.44
CA VAL A 386 7.88 -16.64 2.80
C VAL A 386 6.75 -16.05 1.93
N CYS A 387 6.72 -14.74 1.74
CA CYS A 387 5.61 -14.08 1.04
C CYS A 387 5.82 -13.94 -0.48
N SER A 388 7.03 -14.22 -0.98
CA SER A 388 7.52 -13.83 -2.32
C SER A 388 7.66 -12.31 -2.50
N LYS A 389 8.50 -11.91 -3.46
CA LYS A 389 8.77 -10.50 -3.78
C LYS A 389 7.50 -9.73 -4.15
N GLY A 390 7.26 -8.58 -3.53
CA GLY A 390 6.15 -7.66 -3.85
C GLY A 390 4.80 -8.04 -3.24
N TRP A 391 4.78 -9.01 -2.32
CA TRP A 391 3.59 -9.41 -1.59
C TRP A 391 3.84 -9.30 -0.09
N ASN A 392 2.85 -8.76 0.61
CA ASN A 392 2.73 -8.86 2.05
C ASN A 392 2.02 -10.17 2.37
N CYS A 393 2.31 -10.78 3.52
CA CYS A 393 1.59 -11.96 3.95
C CYS A 393 1.45 -12.05 5.46
N THR A 394 0.34 -12.65 5.88
CA THR A 394 -0.02 -12.87 7.26
C THR A 394 -0.42 -14.33 7.44
N PHE A 395 0.06 -14.97 8.51
CA PHE A 395 -0.33 -16.33 8.85
C PHE A 395 -0.30 -16.55 10.36
N GLU A 396 -1.05 -17.56 10.80
CA GLU A 396 -1.13 -17.95 12.21
C GLU A 396 -0.50 -19.33 12.39
N ILE A 397 0.38 -19.46 13.38
CA ILE A 397 0.98 -20.74 13.77
C ILE A 397 0.58 -21.08 15.20
N ARG A 398 0.47 -22.38 15.48
CA ARG A 398 0.17 -22.90 16.81
C ARG A 398 1.28 -23.83 17.26
N PHE A 399 1.77 -23.64 18.48
CA PHE A 399 2.83 -24.44 19.07
C PHE A 399 2.73 -24.43 20.60
N ILE A 400 3.43 -25.37 21.24
CA ILE A 400 3.56 -25.44 22.69
C ILE A 400 4.96 -24.95 23.07
N ALA A 401 5.03 -24.03 24.03
CA ALA A 401 6.26 -23.43 24.51
C ALA A 401 6.12 -23.10 26.02
N PRO A 402 7.20 -22.77 26.74
CA PRO A 402 7.09 -22.35 28.12
C PRO A 402 6.44 -20.95 28.22
N GLY A 403 5.77 -20.67 29.32
CA GLY A 403 5.03 -19.43 29.57
C GLY A 403 4.89 -19.14 31.05
N TYR A 404 5.01 -17.88 31.46
CA TYR A 404 4.81 -17.48 32.85
C TYR A 404 3.35 -17.09 33.11
N LYS A 405 2.72 -17.76 34.07
CA LYS A 405 1.36 -17.46 34.54
C LYS A 405 1.45 -16.55 35.76
N CYS A 406 1.10 -15.27 35.58
CA CYS A 406 1.19 -14.27 36.62
C CYS A 406 -0.12 -14.08 37.39
N THR A 407 -0.02 -13.78 38.69
CA THR A 407 -1.15 -13.44 39.57
C THR A 407 -0.80 -12.25 40.45
N GLU A 408 -1.66 -11.23 40.51
CA GLU A 408 -1.55 -10.12 41.47
C GLU A 408 -1.86 -10.64 42.88
N LEU A 409 -0.96 -10.36 43.84
CA LEU A 409 -1.01 -10.90 45.20
C LEU A 409 -1.26 -9.82 46.26
N ALA A 410 -0.90 -8.57 45.98
CA ALA A 410 -1.18 -7.40 46.80
C ALA A 410 -1.27 -6.12 45.95
N SER A 411 -2.10 -5.19 46.39
CA SER A 411 -2.31 -3.89 45.74
C SER A 411 -2.75 -2.86 46.78
N GLY A 412 -2.09 -1.71 46.79
CA GLY A 412 -2.34 -0.61 47.71
C GLY A 412 -1.41 -0.58 48.93
N VAL A 413 -1.31 0.61 49.54
CA VAL A 413 -0.40 0.90 50.66
C VAL A 413 -0.80 0.09 51.89
N GLY A 414 0.15 -0.63 52.48
CA GLY A 414 -0.05 -1.44 53.69
C GLY A 414 -0.79 -2.76 53.45
N SER A 415 -1.04 -3.14 52.20
CA SER A 415 -1.60 -4.45 51.87
C SER A 415 -0.58 -5.57 52.12
N LYS A 416 -1.03 -6.71 52.66
CA LYS A 416 -0.15 -7.88 52.85
C LYS A 416 -0.29 -8.80 51.64
N PRO A 417 0.82 -9.25 51.03
CA PRO A 417 0.76 -10.17 49.90
C PRO A 417 0.13 -11.49 50.32
N THR A 418 -0.82 -11.94 49.51
CA THR A 418 -1.39 -13.29 49.63
C THR A 418 -0.39 -14.34 49.15
N ASN A 419 -0.46 -15.56 49.69
CA ASN A 419 0.40 -16.64 49.23
C ASN A 419 0.01 -17.07 47.80
N LEU A 420 1.00 -17.32 46.96
CA LEU A 420 0.79 -17.90 45.64
C LEU A 420 0.32 -19.35 45.79
N THR A 421 -0.81 -19.68 45.17
CA THR A 421 -1.36 -21.04 45.19
C THR A 421 -0.81 -21.83 43.99
N GLN A 422 0.02 -22.82 44.27
CA GLN A 422 0.55 -23.77 43.29
C GLN A 422 -0.21 -25.09 43.37
N GLN A 423 -0.03 -25.97 42.38
CA GLN A 423 -0.61 -27.32 42.41
C GLN A 423 0.01 -28.19 43.51
N SER A 424 1.30 -27.99 43.82
CA SER A 424 2.06 -28.71 44.84
C SER A 424 1.91 -28.13 46.25
N GLY A 425 1.51 -26.86 46.41
CA GLY A 425 1.52 -26.19 47.71
C GLY A 425 1.26 -24.68 47.64
N GLN A 426 1.72 -23.95 48.67
CA GLN A 426 1.64 -22.49 48.73
C GLN A 426 3.03 -21.89 48.88
N ALA A 427 3.35 -20.90 48.04
CA ALA A 427 4.60 -20.15 48.12
C ALA A 427 4.35 -18.77 48.74
N THR A 428 5.15 -18.41 49.73
CA THR A 428 5.08 -17.13 50.44
C THR A 428 5.92 -16.08 49.73
N SER A 429 5.39 -14.84 49.64
CA SER A 429 6.17 -13.72 49.09
C SER A 429 7.40 -13.44 49.95
N PRO A 430 8.59 -13.25 49.34
CA PRO A 430 9.83 -12.97 50.07
C PRO A 430 9.88 -11.55 50.64
N PHE A 431 9.04 -10.64 50.15
CA PHE A 431 8.94 -9.24 50.61
C PHE A 431 7.48 -8.77 50.66
N GLY A 432 7.22 -7.72 51.44
CA GLY A 432 5.92 -7.05 51.55
C GLY A 432 5.87 -5.73 50.78
N THR A 433 4.74 -5.02 50.84
CA THR A 433 4.60 -3.71 50.20
C THR A 433 5.34 -2.60 50.94
N ASP A 434 5.86 -2.89 52.13
CA ASP A 434 6.56 -1.95 53.01
C ASP A 434 7.90 -1.47 52.45
N ILE A 435 8.54 -2.26 51.57
CA ILE A 435 9.78 -1.87 50.89
C ILE A 435 9.55 -0.97 49.67
N LEU A 436 8.30 -0.87 49.20
CA LEU A 436 7.91 -0.09 48.02
C LEU A 436 7.45 1.31 48.41
N LEU A 437 7.58 2.27 47.49
CA LEU A 437 7.02 3.62 47.69
C LEU A 437 5.49 3.54 47.92
N PRO A 438 4.93 4.38 48.82
CA PRO A 438 5.56 5.55 49.47
C PRO A 438 6.28 5.27 50.79
N ASN A 439 6.13 4.08 51.39
CA ASN A 439 6.70 3.78 52.72
C ASN A 439 8.18 3.38 52.65
N GLY A 440 8.55 2.61 51.63
CA GLY A 440 9.92 2.22 51.35
C GLY A 440 10.57 3.11 50.29
N THR A 441 11.66 2.63 49.69
CA THR A 441 12.48 3.41 48.75
C THR A 441 12.47 2.87 47.33
N PHE A 442 11.90 1.68 47.09
CA PHE A 442 11.91 1.05 45.78
C PHE A 442 10.67 1.41 44.96
N ALA A 443 10.89 1.83 43.72
CA ALA A 443 9.85 1.93 42.69
C ALA A 443 9.64 0.59 41.97
N TYR A 444 10.68 -0.22 41.91
CA TYR A 444 10.70 -1.58 41.35
C TYR A 444 11.63 -2.46 42.17
N TYR A 445 11.16 -3.65 42.52
CA TYR A 445 11.93 -4.66 43.21
C TYR A 445 11.55 -6.02 42.65
N ALA A 446 12.51 -6.73 42.07
CA ALA A 446 12.30 -8.04 41.49
C ALA A 446 13.25 -9.07 42.10
N PHE A 447 12.66 -10.12 42.66
CA PHE A 447 13.36 -11.29 43.15
C PHE A 447 12.97 -12.49 42.29
N THR A 448 13.93 -12.96 41.49
CA THR A 448 13.65 -14.00 40.48
C THR A 448 14.51 -15.25 40.63
N SER A 449 15.54 -15.22 41.48
CA SER A 449 16.50 -16.33 41.66
C SER A 449 16.13 -17.32 42.78
N GLY A 450 14.94 -17.18 43.38
CA GLY A 450 14.50 -18.08 44.44
C GLY A 450 14.34 -19.52 43.93
N GLY A 451 15.18 -20.43 44.43
CA GLY A 451 15.20 -21.82 43.98
C GLY A 451 15.87 -22.04 42.63
N GLU A 452 16.78 -21.14 42.21
CA GLU A 452 17.53 -21.25 40.96
C GLU A 452 18.48 -22.45 40.97
N TYR A 453 18.61 -23.11 39.82
CA TYR A 453 19.50 -24.24 39.63
C TYR A 453 20.96 -23.82 39.86
N SER A 454 21.69 -24.55 40.71
CA SER A 454 23.10 -24.24 40.95
C SER A 454 23.96 -24.59 39.73
N THR A 455 24.73 -23.62 39.22
CA THR A 455 25.71 -23.89 38.15
C THR A 455 26.82 -24.84 38.61
N THR A 456 27.08 -24.88 39.91
CA THR A 456 28.05 -25.78 40.56
C THR A 456 27.30 -26.89 41.28
N GLN A 457 27.11 -28.03 40.61
CA GLN A 457 26.41 -29.19 41.17
C GLN A 457 27.28 -30.01 42.14
N MET A 458 28.61 -29.93 42.00
CA MET A 458 29.61 -30.58 42.86
C MET A 458 30.77 -29.60 43.11
N LYS A 459 31.36 -29.63 44.32
CA LYS A 459 32.46 -28.70 44.69
C LYS A 459 33.76 -28.99 43.96
N ASP A 460 34.09 -30.29 43.80
CA ASP A 460 35.34 -30.75 43.21
C ASP A 460 35.07 -31.41 41.85
N VAL A 461 35.20 -30.62 40.78
CA VAL A 461 35.00 -31.06 39.39
C VAL A 461 36.23 -30.77 38.52
N ASP A 462 36.41 -31.55 37.47
CA ASP A 462 37.33 -31.31 36.37
C ASP A 462 36.65 -30.50 35.25
N ILE A 463 37.39 -30.24 34.17
CA ILE A 463 36.90 -29.51 32.99
C ILE A 463 35.66 -30.21 32.43
N GLY A 464 34.61 -29.44 32.12
CA GLY A 464 33.34 -29.98 31.64
C GLY A 464 32.40 -30.48 32.75
N GLY A 465 32.72 -30.18 34.02
CA GLY A 465 31.88 -30.51 35.17
C GLY A 465 32.03 -31.95 35.68
N ILE A 466 33.01 -32.70 35.18
CA ILE A 466 33.19 -34.11 35.55
C ILE A 466 33.55 -34.19 37.04
N PRO A 467 32.76 -34.85 37.91
CA PRO A 467 33.10 -34.95 39.32
C PRO A 467 34.37 -35.77 39.54
N LYS A 468 35.24 -35.32 40.45
CA LYS A 468 36.46 -36.06 40.82
C LYS A 468 36.19 -37.30 41.68
N MET A 469 34.99 -37.43 42.21
CA MET A 469 34.59 -38.59 43.00
C MET A 469 34.24 -39.77 42.09
N ASP A 470 34.53 -40.99 42.54
CA ASP A 470 34.08 -42.21 41.87
C ASP A 470 32.57 -42.44 42.10
N PRO A 471 31.84 -43.03 41.12
CA PRO A 471 30.44 -43.42 41.30
C PRO A 471 30.23 -44.37 42.50
N PRO A 472 29.06 -44.35 43.18
CA PRO A 472 27.83 -43.67 42.79
C PRO A 472 27.78 -42.19 43.17
N TYR A 473 27.26 -41.37 42.26
CA TYR A 473 27.01 -39.96 42.50
C TYR A 473 25.77 -39.76 43.40
N PRO A 474 25.65 -38.60 44.08
CA PRO A 474 24.45 -38.25 44.84
C PRO A 474 23.18 -38.36 44.01
N GLU A 475 22.09 -38.84 44.61
CA GLU A 475 20.83 -39.15 43.91
C GLU A 475 20.26 -37.96 43.13
N HIS A 476 20.39 -36.75 43.68
CA HIS A 476 19.85 -35.52 43.10
C HIS A 476 20.89 -34.67 42.38
N MET A 477 22.06 -35.23 42.05
CA MET A 477 23.08 -34.53 41.28
C MET A 477 22.52 -34.11 39.91
N GLY A 478 22.56 -32.81 39.62
CA GLY A 478 22.05 -32.25 38.37
C GLY A 478 20.54 -32.24 38.26
N ALA A 479 19.79 -32.54 39.31
CA ALA A 479 18.33 -32.59 39.27
C ALA A 479 17.73 -31.18 39.15
N PHE A 480 16.73 -31.00 38.29
CA PHE A 480 15.87 -29.82 38.39
C PHE A 480 14.89 -30.02 39.54
N ARG A 481 15.13 -29.32 40.65
CA ARG A 481 14.35 -29.44 41.89
C ARG A 481 13.09 -28.59 41.89
N THR A 482 13.14 -27.42 41.27
CA THR A 482 12.01 -26.49 41.12
C THR A 482 12.30 -25.50 40.01
N GLU A 483 11.24 -24.92 39.43
CA GLU A 483 11.39 -23.73 38.58
C GLU A 483 11.27 -22.47 39.44
N PRO A 484 12.18 -21.48 39.27
CA PRO A 484 12.09 -20.24 40.03
C PRO A 484 10.83 -19.43 39.73
N ILE A 485 10.18 -18.97 40.80
CA ILE A 485 9.02 -18.06 40.74
C ILE A 485 9.54 -16.63 40.60
N ILE A 486 8.97 -15.88 39.67
CA ILE A 486 9.27 -14.45 39.49
C ILE A 486 8.41 -13.66 40.48
N TRP A 487 9.03 -12.98 41.44
CA TRP A 487 8.36 -12.07 42.37
C TRP A 487 8.69 -10.63 42.00
N ILE A 488 7.69 -9.82 41.69
CA ILE A 488 7.89 -8.41 41.34
C ILE A 488 6.98 -7.53 42.19
N GLY A 489 7.61 -6.62 42.94
CA GLY A 489 6.99 -5.48 43.57
C GLY A 489 7.22 -4.24 42.71
N HIS A 490 6.16 -3.52 42.36
CA HIS A 490 6.26 -2.30 41.57
C HIS A 490 5.28 -1.23 42.04
N VAL A 491 5.58 0.01 41.72
CA VAL A 491 4.76 1.15 42.12
C VAL A 491 4.12 1.79 40.90
N VAL A 492 2.80 1.95 40.95
CA VAL A 492 2.03 2.70 39.96
C VAL A 492 1.85 4.13 40.46
N LYS A 493 2.21 5.09 39.61
CA LYS A 493 2.10 6.53 39.92
C LYS A 493 0.71 7.03 39.54
N GLY A 494 -0.05 7.52 40.52
CA GLY A 494 -1.34 8.17 40.30
C GLY A 494 -1.21 9.61 39.78
N ASN A 495 -2.30 10.16 39.27
CA ASN A 495 -2.36 11.58 38.92
C ASN A 495 -2.25 12.44 40.17
N THR A 496 -1.44 13.49 40.12
CA THR A 496 -1.31 14.47 41.21
C THR A 496 -2.70 15.00 41.58
N SER A 497 -3.13 14.71 42.81
CA SER A 497 -4.38 15.27 43.34
C SER A 497 -4.32 16.80 43.24
N SER A 498 -5.37 17.40 42.68
CA SER A 498 -5.49 18.83 42.46
C SER A 498 -5.41 19.59 43.79
N GLY A 499 -4.20 20.06 44.14
CA GLY A 499 -3.93 20.92 45.29
C GLY A 499 -2.84 20.44 46.26
N GLY A 500 -2.28 19.23 46.10
CA GLY A 500 -1.20 18.69 46.97
C GLY A 500 0.12 18.46 46.23
N THR A 501 1.25 18.64 46.93
CA THR A 501 2.61 18.29 46.45
C THR A 501 2.94 16.80 46.52
N ASP A 502 2.04 15.97 47.06
CA ASP A 502 2.27 14.53 47.22
C ASP A 502 1.78 13.77 45.99
N VAL A 503 2.70 13.02 45.39
CA VAL A 503 2.40 12.11 44.29
C VAL A 503 1.77 10.85 44.89
N ASP A 504 0.60 10.45 44.41
CA ASP A 504 -0.05 9.22 44.86
C ASP A 504 0.72 8.01 44.30
N PHE A 505 1.15 7.11 45.19
CA PHE A 505 1.90 5.91 44.85
C PHE A 505 1.12 4.69 45.30
N THR A 506 0.75 3.83 44.35
CA THR A 506 0.07 2.57 44.62
C THR A 506 1.05 1.41 44.45
N PRO A 507 1.57 0.81 45.54
CA PRO A 507 2.42 -0.36 45.46
C PRO A 507 1.59 -1.59 45.08
N LYS A 508 2.16 -2.45 44.24
CA LYS A 508 1.59 -3.71 43.78
C LYS A 508 2.63 -4.81 43.84
N ILE A 509 2.20 -6.03 44.13
CA ILE A 509 3.06 -7.22 44.10
C ILE A 509 2.34 -8.28 43.28
N PHE A 510 3.05 -8.88 42.33
CA PHE A 510 2.59 -10.05 41.61
C PHE A 510 3.68 -11.11 41.56
N ALA A 511 3.25 -12.36 41.40
CA ALA A 511 4.15 -13.50 41.22
C ALA A 511 3.81 -14.26 39.94
N CYS A 512 4.80 -14.83 39.28
CA CYS A 512 4.60 -15.64 38.07
C CYS A 512 5.22 -17.03 38.21
N GLU A 513 4.39 -18.05 38.01
CA GLU A 513 4.79 -19.47 38.00
C GLU A 513 5.01 -19.95 36.56
N HIS A 514 5.97 -20.86 36.35
CA HIS A 514 6.40 -21.30 35.02
C HIS A 514 5.59 -22.50 34.53
N TYR A 515 4.88 -22.35 33.40
CA TYR A 515 3.95 -23.32 32.83
C TYR A 515 4.30 -23.68 31.38
N GLU A 516 3.98 -24.91 31.00
CA GLU A 516 3.81 -25.26 29.60
C GLU A 516 2.54 -24.62 29.05
N THR A 517 2.63 -23.93 27.91
CA THR A 517 1.57 -23.07 27.38
C THR A 517 1.34 -23.34 25.91
N ASP A 518 0.07 -23.47 25.52
CA ASP A 518 -0.36 -23.60 24.12
C ASP A 518 -0.60 -22.21 23.54
N TYR A 519 0.19 -21.88 22.54
CA TYR A 519 0.30 -20.55 21.96
C TYR A 519 -0.25 -20.51 20.54
N THR A 520 -0.88 -19.40 20.18
CA THR A 520 -1.18 -19.05 18.79
C THR A 520 -0.52 -17.71 18.47
N ALA A 521 0.50 -17.76 17.63
CA ALA A 521 1.26 -16.59 17.20
C ALA A 521 0.83 -16.15 15.80
N VAL A 522 0.83 -14.84 15.57
CA VAL A 522 0.56 -14.22 14.28
C VAL A 522 1.85 -13.64 13.75
N PHE A 523 2.20 -14.00 12.52
CA PHE A 523 3.30 -13.39 11.78
C PHE A 523 2.71 -12.52 10.69
N ASN A 524 3.16 -11.28 10.64
CA ASN A 524 2.76 -10.32 9.64
C ASN A 524 3.99 -9.71 8.97
N TYR A 525 4.08 -9.93 7.67
CA TYR A 525 5.12 -9.40 6.83
C TYR A 525 4.56 -8.30 5.94
N THR A 526 4.99 -7.07 6.20
CA THR A 526 4.54 -5.86 5.49
C THR A 526 5.74 -5.11 4.97
N ASP A 527 5.80 -4.80 3.68
CA ASP A 527 6.86 -3.97 3.07
C ASP A 527 8.27 -4.46 3.42
N ALA A 528 8.44 -5.78 3.37
CA ALA A 528 9.64 -6.52 3.73
C ALA A 528 10.04 -6.54 5.22
N THR A 529 9.32 -5.86 6.11
CA THR A 529 9.52 -5.95 7.57
C THR A 529 8.69 -7.09 8.16
N GLN A 530 9.23 -7.72 9.20
CA GLN A 530 8.53 -8.76 9.96
C GLN A 530 8.02 -8.15 11.26
N SER A 531 6.75 -8.39 11.58
CA SER A 531 6.19 -8.21 12.90
C SER A 531 5.57 -9.54 13.35
N ALA A 532 5.77 -9.90 14.61
CA ALA A 532 5.21 -11.11 15.19
C ALA A 532 4.73 -10.83 16.61
N TYR A 533 3.60 -11.41 16.99
CA TYR A 533 3.04 -11.26 18.32
C TYR A 533 2.18 -12.46 18.70
N MET A 534 1.98 -12.65 20.00
CA MET A 534 1.10 -13.69 20.53
C MET A 534 -0.35 -13.23 20.51
N LYS A 535 -1.23 -14.00 19.85
CA LYS A 535 -2.67 -13.70 19.78
C LYS A 535 -3.45 -14.35 20.91
N LYS A 536 -3.08 -15.58 21.28
CA LYS A 536 -3.72 -16.35 22.35
C LYS A 536 -2.68 -17.22 23.06
N SER A 537 -2.84 -17.34 24.37
CA SER A 537 -2.06 -18.23 25.22
C SER A 537 -3.01 -19.01 26.13
N LYS A 538 -2.76 -20.31 26.29
CA LYS A 538 -3.51 -21.19 27.19
C LYS A 538 -2.54 -22.02 28.03
N PHE A 539 -2.47 -21.70 29.32
CA PHE A 539 -1.64 -22.43 30.28
C PHE A 539 -2.15 -23.87 30.46
N LEU A 540 -1.24 -24.85 30.37
CA LEU A 540 -1.55 -26.28 30.46
C LEU A 540 -1.20 -26.83 31.84
N ARG A 541 0.09 -26.96 32.15
CA ARG A 541 0.61 -27.55 33.39
C ARG A 541 1.91 -26.86 33.84
N PRO A 542 2.24 -26.85 35.13
CA PRO A 542 3.53 -26.35 35.60
C PRO A 542 4.65 -27.21 34.99
N ILE A 543 5.79 -26.59 34.71
CA ILE A 543 6.94 -27.29 34.12
C ILE A 543 7.53 -28.29 35.13
N ILE A 544 7.69 -27.85 36.37
CA ILE A 544 8.05 -28.69 37.52
C ILE A 544 7.01 -28.45 38.61
N ASN A 545 6.32 -29.51 39.02
CA ASN A 545 5.25 -29.41 40.00
C ASN A 545 5.79 -29.54 41.43
N THR A 546 6.54 -28.54 41.87
CA THR A 546 7.18 -28.47 43.18
C THR A 546 7.03 -27.08 43.78
N THR A 547 7.04 -27.01 45.11
CA THR A 547 7.05 -25.76 45.86
C THR A 547 8.41 -25.60 46.54
N TYR A 548 9.10 -24.51 46.18
CA TYR A 548 10.36 -24.09 46.79
C TYR A 548 10.15 -23.70 48.25
N ILE A 549 11.04 -24.17 49.13
CA ILE A 549 11.02 -23.84 50.56
C ILE A 549 12.23 -22.94 50.85
N PRO A 550 12.03 -21.65 51.13
CA PRO A 550 13.12 -20.73 51.41
C PRO A 550 13.78 -21.03 52.76
N HIS A 551 15.07 -20.70 52.88
CA HIS A 551 15.88 -20.79 54.11
C HIS A 551 16.14 -22.21 54.64
N ILE A 552 15.83 -23.24 53.85
CA ILE A 552 16.19 -24.63 54.16
C ILE A 552 17.14 -25.11 53.07
N ASP A 553 18.40 -25.27 53.43
CA ASP A 553 19.41 -25.80 52.52
C ASP A 553 19.28 -27.32 52.43
N ALA A 554 19.39 -27.84 51.21
CA ALA A 554 19.45 -29.27 50.98
C ALA A 554 20.77 -29.86 51.47
N ASP A 555 20.71 -31.00 52.16
CA ASP A 555 21.88 -31.76 52.64
C ASP A 555 21.84 -33.17 52.06
N ASP A 556 21.99 -33.26 50.74
CA ASP A 556 21.91 -34.52 49.96
C ASP A 556 23.25 -34.91 49.31
N GLY A 557 24.34 -34.24 49.69
CA GLY A 557 25.68 -34.46 49.16
C GLY A 557 26.00 -33.72 47.86
N THR A 558 25.04 -32.98 47.29
CA THR A 558 25.29 -32.07 46.16
C THR A 558 25.72 -30.69 46.66
N ALA A 559 26.24 -29.86 45.75
CA ALA A 559 26.51 -28.45 46.02
C ALA A 559 25.33 -27.52 45.69
N ASP A 560 24.18 -28.09 45.32
CA ASP A 560 22.93 -27.36 45.13
C ASP A 560 22.16 -27.32 46.45
N ASN A 561 21.99 -26.12 47.02
CA ASN A 561 21.32 -25.94 48.31
C ASN A 561 19.79 -25.85 48.20
N VAL A 562 19.20 -25.93 46.99
CA VAL A 562 17.76 -25.69 46.82
C VAL A 562 16.92 -26.82 47.39
N THR A 563 16.02 -26.52 48.32
CA THR A 563 15.03 -27.49 48.84
C THR A 563 13.64 -27.21 48.27
N ALA A 564 12.99 -28.23 47.72
CA ALA A 564 11.62 -28.15 47.21
C ALA A 564 10.81 -29.42 47.51
N THR A 565 9.49 -29.30 47.53
CA THR A 565 8.58 -30.43 47.83
C THR A 565 7.44 -30.55 46.82
N PRO A 566 7.00 -31.77 46.45
CA PRO A 566 7.55 -33.07 46.85
C PRO A 566 8.78 -33.48 46.02
N THR A 567 9.75 -34.15 46.65
CA THR A 567 11.00 -34.60 45.99
C THR A 567 10.75 -35.63 44.87
N SER A 568 9.63 -36.35 44.91
CA SER A 568 9.22 -37.30 43.86
C SER A 568 9.01 -36.67 42.49
N ASN A 569 8.83 -35.33 42.43
CA ASN A 569 8.58 -34.60 41.20
C ASN A 569 9.85 -33.96 40.62
N TYR A 570 11.02 -34.21 41.23
CA TYR A 570 12.29 -33.75 40.69
C TYR A 570 12.57 -34.39 39.34
N ILE A 571 13.10 -33.61 38.41
CA ILE A 571 13.45 -34.11 37.07
C ILE A 571 14.94 -34.41 37.07
N LEU A 572 15.26 -35.71 37.01
CA LEU A 572 16.62 -36.23 37.09
C LEU A 572 17.27 -36.30 35.70
N PRO A 573 18.60 -36.10 35.59
CA PRO A 573 19.35 -36.26 34.34
C PRO A 573 19.22 -37.65 33.68
N THR A 574 18.87 -38.66 34.46
CA THR A 574 18.67 -40.03 34.01
C THR A 574 17.42 -40.19 33.13
N ASP A 575 16.40 -39.35 33.30
CA ASP A 575 15.25 -39.23 32.39
C ASP A 575 15.58 -38.27 31.24
N VAL A 576 16.48 -38.73 30.36
CA VAL A 576 17.16 -37.89 29.34
C VAL A 576 16.19 -37.05 28.51
N ALA A 577 15.10 -37.64 28.03
CA ALA A 577 14.15 -36.95 27.15
C ALA A 577 13.47 -35.78 27.85
N ASN A 578 12.82 -36.04 28.99
CA ASN A 578 12.10 -35.04 29.76
C ASN A 578 13.05 -33.98 30.33
N TYR A 579 14.24 -34.41 30.80
CA TYR A 579 15.27 -33.54 31.33
C TYR A 579 15.77 -32.53 30.28
N ARG A 580 16.03 -32.98 29.04
CA ARG A 580 16.44 -32.10 27.94
C ARG A 580 15.39 -31.08 27.54
N ARG A 581 14.12 -31.50 27.44
CA ARG A 581 13.00 -30.57 27.19
C ARG A 581 12.87 -29.54 28.31
N THR A 582 12.97 -29.99 29.56
CA THR A 582 12.89 -29.12 30.75
C THR A 582 14.04 -28.12 30.78
N ALA A 583 15.27 -28.55 30.46
CA ALA A 583 16.41 -27.66 30.38
C ALA A 583 16.23 -26.56 29.33
N ALA A 584 15.64 -26.87 28.18
CA ALA A 584 15.34 -25.87 27.16
C ALA A 584 14.33 -24.83 27.66
N TYR A 585 13.28 -25.26 28.37
CA TYR A 585 12.34 -24.36 29.01
C TYR A 585 13.00 -23.52 30.12
N HIS A 586 13.82 -24.15 30.96
CA HIS A 586 14.56 -23.48 32.02
C HIS A 586 15.54 -22.45 31.46
N SER A 587 16.20 -22.73 30.32
CA SER A 587 17.12 -21.80 29.64
C SER A 587 16.39 -20.53 29.17
N LEU A 588 15.19 -20.69 28.59
CA LEU A 588 14.31 -19.58 28.21
C LEU A 588 13.92 -18.75 29.43
N GLY A 589 13.45 -19.42 30.49
CA GLY A 589 13.06 -18.77 31.74
C GLY A 589 14.23 -18.04 32.42
N PHE A 590 15.41 -18.65 32.44
CA PHE A 590 16.63 -18.08 33.02
C PHE A 590 16.99 -16.74 32.36
N MET A 591 16.92 -16.66 31.02
CA MET A 591 17.21 -15.41 30.32
C MET A 591 16.21 -14.31 30.69
N LEU A 592 14.91 -14.62 30.78
CA LEU A 592 13.91 -13.66 31.26
C LEU A 592 14.22 -13.19 32.69
N ARG A 593 14.44 -14.13 33.61
CA ARG A 593 14.72 -13.86 35.02
C ARG A 593 15.95 -12.99 35.19
N LYS A 594 17.02 -13.26 34.44
CA LYS A 594 18.24 -12.46 34.42
C LYS A 594 17.96 -11.00 34.10
N PHE A 595 17.15 -10.70 33.08
CA PHE A 595 16.79 -9.33 32.74
C PHE A 595 15.92 -8.67 33.82
N LEU A 596 14.99 -9.42 34.42
CA LEU A 596 14.06 -8.88 35.41
C LEU A 596 14.71 -8.59 36.76
N ASN A 597 15.67 -9.42 37.18
CA ASN A 597 16.21 -9.40 38.53
C ASN A 597 16.80 -8.05 38.90
N GLY A 598 16.60 -7.63 40.15
CA GLY A 598 17.21 -6.41 40.68
C GLY A 598 16.21 -5.33 41.07
N THR A 599 16.68 -4.09 41.20
CA THR A 599 15.94 -3.01 41.88
C THR A 599 16.06 -1.65 41.18
N VAL A 600 15.03 -0.83 41.32
CA VAL A 600 15.07 0.62 41.03
C VAL A 600 14.70 1.38 42.30
N GLN A 601 15.66 2.10 42.85
CA GLN A 601 15.51 2.88 44.07
C GLN A 601 15.38 4.38 43.75
N THR A 602 14.40 5.03 44.37
CA THR A 602 14.13 6.46 44.20
C THR A 602 14.03 7.11 45.59
N ASP A 603 14.78 8.18 45.82
CA ASP A 603 14.74 8.98 47.05
C ASP A 603 14.39 10.44 46.71
N LYS A 604 13.77 11.16 47.64
CA LYS A 604 13.48 12.60 47.54
C LYS A 604 14.75 13.44 47.36
N ALA A 605 15.90 12.94 47.81
CA ALA A 605 17.21 13.60 47.66
C ALA A 605 17.93 13.25 46.33
N LEU A 606 17.51 12.19 45.63
CA LEU A 606 18.16 11.67 44.44
C LEU A 606 17.52 12.28 43.18
N VAL A 607 18.28 13.10 42.45
CA VAL A 607 17.86 13.67 41.15
C VAL A 607 17.71 12.57 40.08
N ASN A 608 18.54 11.51 40.18
CA ASN A 608 18.51 10.33 39.32
C ASN A 608 18.24 9.07 40.16
N PRO A 609 17.35 8.16 39.72
CA PRO A 609 17.11 6.90 40.42
C PRO A 609 18.34 5.98 40.35
N VAL A 610 18.57 5.21 41.42
CA VAL A 610 19.62 4.17 41.44
C VAL A 610 19.04 2.90 40.84
N THR A 611 19.56 2.50 39.67
CA THR A 611 19.11 1.33 38.93
C THR A 611 20.15 0.21 39.05
N ASN A 612 19.74 -0.92 39.62
CA ASN A 612 20.54 -2.13 39.75
C ASN A 612 19.76 -3.31 39.17
N THR A 613 19.46 -3.24 37.87
CA THR A 613 18.70 -4.26 37.14
C THR A 613 18.94 -4.07 35.64
N ASP A 614 18.98 -5.18 34.90
CA ASP A 614 19.04 -5.17 33.44
C ASP A 614 17.67 -4.83 32.82
N ALA A 615 16.59 -4.74 33.62
CA ALA A 615 15.25 -4.42 33.14
C ALA A 615 15.18 -3.03 32.48
N ILE A 616 16.11 -2.12 32.81
CA ILE A 616 16.23 -0.79 32.18
C ILE A 616 16.60 -0.86 30.69
N GLN A 617 17.17 -1.99 30.25
CA GLN A 617 17.56 -2.22 28.85
C GLN A 617 16.39 -2.79 28.03
N THR A 618 15.24 -3.02 28.66
CA THR A 618 14.05 -3.64 28.07
C THR A 618 12.89 -2.65 27.94
N LYS A 619 11.75 -3.09 27.39
CA LYS A 619 10.51 -2.30 27.30
C LYS A 619 9.72 -2.16 28.60
N LEU A 620 10.21 -2.67 29.73
CA LEU A 620 9.44 -2.79 30.97
C LEU A 620 9.44 -1.53 31.83
N LEU A 621 10.50 -0.73 31.75
CA LEU A 621 10.72 0.48 32.55
C LEU A 621 10.83 1.70 31.64
N ASP A 622 10.19 2.81 31.99
CA ASP A 622 10.18 4.01 31.14
C ASP A 622 11.39 4.93 31.46
N PRO A 623 12.40 5.04 30.56
CA PRO A 623 13.55 5.91 30.79
C PRO A 623 13.17 7.39 30.88
N ARG A 624 12.03 7.81 30.30
CA ARG A 624 11.57 9.21 30.34
C ARG A 624 10.89 9.57 31.65
N ASN A 625 10.45 8.57 32.41
CA ASN A 625 9.77 8.74 33.68
C ASN A 625 10.62 8.16 34.82
N ASN A 626 11.92 8.48 34.85
CA ASN A 626 12.86 8.03 35.88
C ASN A 626 12.85 6.49 36.08
N TYR A 627 12.74 5.73 35.00
CA TYR A 627 12.68 4.26 35.03
C TYR A 627 11.56 3.70 35.91
N PHE A 628 10.48 4.46 36.11
CA PHE A 628 9.29 3.91 36.75
C PHE A 628 8.67 2.82 35.86
N PRO A 629 8.18 1.72 36.46
CA PRO A 629 7.47 0.69 35.72
C PRO A 629 6.17 1.20 35.11
N HIS A 630 5.77 0.68 33.94
CA HIS A 630 4.45 1.00 33.42
C HIS A 630 3.32 0.36 34.26
N GLU A 631 2.11 0.90 34.15
CA GLU A 631 0.96 0.49 34.96
C GLU A 631 0.61 -1.00 34.78
N ASN A 632 0.74 -1.52 33.56
CA ASN A 632 0.46 -2.90 33.18
C ASN A 632 1.71 -3.80 33.16
N LEU A 633 2.66 -3.58 34.09
CA LEU A 633 3.92 -4.32 34.18
C LEU A 633 3.75 -5.84 34.13
N MET A 634 2.75 -6.40 34.83
CA MET A 634 2.49 -7.84 34.84
C MET A 634 2.27 -8.41 33.42
N GLU A 635 1.43 -7.76 32.61
CA GLU A 635 1.16 -8.18 31.23
C GLU A 635 2.38 -7.97 30.33
N MET A 636 3.11 -6.87 30.53
CA MET A 636 4.33 -6.60 29.76
C MET A 636 5.45 -7.59 30.05
N VAL A 637 5.57 -8.11 31.28
CA VAL A 637 6.53 -9.17 31.61
C VAL A 637 6.18 -10.46 30.86
N GLN A 638 4.90 -10.83 30.80
CA GLN A 638 4.45 -11.97 30.00
C GLN A 638 4.72 -11.74 28.50
N GLY A 639 4.38 -10.56 27.98
CA GLY A 639 4.63 -10.20 26.58
C GLY A 639 6.13 -10.11 26.24
N PHE A 640 6.98 -9.71 27.19
CA PHE A 640 8.43 -9.73 26.98
C PHE A 640 8.95 -11.17 26.87
N TYR A 641 8.43 -12.10 27.67
CA TYR A 641 8.78 -13.50 27.53
C TYR A 641 8.32 -14.10 26.19
N GLU A 642 7.11 -13.75 25.76
CA GLU A 642 6.58 -14.13 24.44
C GLU A 642 7.47 -13.60 23.31
N ASP A 643 7.99 -12.38 23.43
CA ASP A 643 8.93 -11.82 22.44
C ASP A 643 10.24 -12.59 22.39
N LEU A 644 10.79 -13.01 23.54
CA LEU A 644 12.00 -13.84 23.59
C LEU A 644 11.78 -15.20 22.90
N ILE A 645 10.62 -15.82 23.11
CA ILE A 645 10.24 -17.08 22.45
C ILE A 645 10.11 -16.87 20.93
N LEU A 646 9.42 -15.80 20.50
CA LEU A 646 9.28 -15.49 19.08
C LEU A 646 10.61 -15.11 18.42
N SER A 647 11.57 -14.58 19.19
CA SER A 647 12.90 -14.24 18.69
C SER A 647 13.74 -15.47 18.31
N ILE A 648 13.38 -16.68 18.79
CA ILE A 648 14.01 -17.93 18.36
C ILE A 648 13.87 -18.13 16.84
N PHE A 649 12.76 -17.67 16.24
CA PHE A 649 12.54 -17.77 14.79
C PHE A 649 13.54 -16.95 13.95
N SER A 650 14.28 -16.01 14.57
CA SER A 650 15.34 -15.27 13.89
C SER A 650 16.44 -16.19 13.35
N MET A 651 16.69 -17.33 14.02
CA MET A 651 17.73 -18.30 13.68
C MET A 651 17.11 -19.69 13.50
N PRO A 652 16.83 -20.10 12.25
CA PRO A 652 16.25 -21.40 11.92
C PRO A 652 17.05 -22.66 12.33
N GLN A 653 18.31 -22.49 12.73
CA GLN A 653 19.19 -23.57 13.19
C GLN A 653 18.91 -23.98 14.65
N PHE A 654 18.04 -23.26 15.38
CA PHE A 654 17.68 -23.73 16.72
C PHE A 654 16.90 -25.04 16.60
N VAL A 655 17.31 -26.05 17.36
CA VAL A 655 16.69 -27.38 17.43
C VAL A 655 15.15 -27.36 17.51
N PRO A 656 14.50 -26.50 18.32
CA PRO A 656 13.04 -26.46 18.38
C PRO A 656 12.37 -25.88 17.12
N VAL A 657 13.10 -25.31 16.16
CA VAL A 657 12.52 -24.68 14.97
C VAL A 657 12.25 -25.72 13.88
N VAL A 658 10.96 -25.95 13.63
CA VAL A 658 10.45 -26.99 12.73
C VAL A 658 9.58 -26.40 11.62
N TRP A 659 9.27 -27.19 10.59
CA TRP A 659 8.34 -26.76 9.55
C TRP A 659 6.92 -26.68 10.09
N ALA A 660 6.18 -25.61 9.80
CA ALA A 660 4.81 -25.47 10.31
C ALA A 660 3.85 -26.53 9.76
N ALA A 661 4.05 -26.95 8.50
CA ALA A 661 3.29 -28.02 7.86
C ALA A 661 3.76 -29.43 8.28
N GLN A 662 5.01 -29.57 8.73
CA GLN A 662 5.61 -30.84 9.18
C GLN A 662 6.35 -30.63 10.52
N PRO A 663 5.65 -30.56 11.65
CA PRO A 663 6.24 -30.18 12.94
C PRO A 663 7.24 -31.19 13.52
N THR A 664 7.42 -32.35 12.86
CA THR A 664 8.35 -33.41 13.26
C THR A 664 9.73 -33.27 12.61
N GLU A 665 9.91 -32.30 11.70
CA GLU A 665 11.15 -32.11 10.95
C GLU A 665 11.76 -30.73 11.25
N MET A 666 13.02 -30.73 11.67
CA MET A 666 13.82 -29.52 11.90
C MET A 666 14.07 -28.79 10.56
N THR A 667 14.13 -27.47 10.60
CA THR A 667 14.28 -26.68 9.36
C THR A 667 15.72 -26.42 8.95
N GLY A 668 16.63 -26.24 9.91
CA GLY A 668 17.94 -25.67 9.66
C GLY A 668 17.85 -24.40 8.81
N GLN A 669 18.84 -24.14 7.95
CA GLN A 669 18.84 -22.96 7.09
C GLN A 669 18.12 -23.13 5.74
N LEU A 670 17.42 -24.25 5.52
CA LEU A 670 16.73 -24.49 4.25
C LEU A 670 15.68 -23.42 3.97
N LEU A 671 15.66 -22.91 2.73
CA LEU A 671 14.66 -21.94 2.27
C LEU A 671 13.27 -22.59 2.14
N GLU A 672 13.22 -23.79 1.58
CA GLU A 672 12.01 -24.57 1.35
C GLU A 672 12.14 -25.96 1.99
N GLY A 673 11.04 -26.47 2.54
CA GLY A 673 10.97 -27.84 3.04
C GLY A 673 10.73 -28.85 1.92
N GLY A 674 11.21 -30.08 2.15
CA GLY A 674 11.06 -31.19 1.21
C GLY A 674 12.08 -31.21 0.07
N GLY A 675 12.25 -32.38 -0.53
CA GLY A 675 12.98 -32.57 -1.78
C GLY A 675 12.18 -32.15 -3.02
N PRO A 676 12.78 -32.29 -4.22
CA PRO A 676 12.20 -31.79 -5.48
C PRO A 676 10.79 -32.33 -5.83
N GLY A 677 10.37 -33.45 -5.25
CA GLY A 677 9.06 -34.09 -5.52
C GLY A 677 7.97 -33.86 -4.46
N ASN A 678 8.29 -33.30 -3.29
CA ASN A 678 7.35 -33.19 -2.17
C ASN A 678 7.26 -31.77 -1.57
N ARG A 679 7.75 -30.73 -2.25
CA ARG A 679 7.67 -29.34 -1.73
C ARG A 679 6.26 -28.87 -1.41
N SER A 680 5.25 -29.35 -2.15
CA SER A 680 3.85 -29.00 -1.92
C SER A 680 3.34 -29.42 -0.53
N SER A 681 3.91 -30.46 0.10
CA SER A 681 3.53 -30.88 1.46
C SER A 681 4.07 -29.97 2.56
N TYR A 682 4.97 -29.04 2.23
CA TYR A 682 5.55 -28.07 3.16
C TYR A 682 4.95 -26.66 3.00
N MET A 683 4.01 -26.50 2.07
CA MET A 683 3.28 -25.25 1.86
C MET A 683 2.27 -25.06 3.00
N TYR A 684 2.26 -23.88 3.60
CA TYR A 684 1.39 -23.56 4.74
C TYR A 684 0.34 -22.50 4.38
N GLY A 685 -0.86 -22.60 4.95
CA GLY A 685 -1.94 -21.64 4.67
C GLY A 685 -1.58 -20.22 5.13
N CYS A 686 -1.68 -19.24 4.22
CA CYS A 686 -1.38 -17.85 4.50
C CYS A 686 -2.33 -16.90 3.76
N GLN A 687 -2.50 -15.70 4.29
CA GLN A 687 -3.23 -14.63 3.64
C GLN A 687 -2.23 -13.66 3.02
N ARG A 688 -2.22 -13.55 1.69
CA ARG A 688 -1.35 -12.63 0.97
C ARG A 688 -2.10 -11.35 0.64
N SER A 689 -1.42 -10.22 0.76
CA SER A 689 -1.96 -8.92 0.41
C SER A 689 -0.97 -8.12 -0.42
N ARG A 690 -1.45 -7.28 -1.32
CA ARG A 690 -0.65 -6.28 -2.01
C ARG A 690 -1.50 -5.08 -2.36
N MET A 691 -0.87 -3.92 -2.44
CA MET A 691 -1.48 -2.76 -3.08
C MET A 691 -1.52 -3.00 -4.58
N ALA A 692 -2.71 -3.00 -5.15
CA ALA A 692 -2.91 -3.05 -6.59
C ALA A 692 -3.81 -1.91 -7.03
N ASN A 693 -3.57 -1.38 -8.22
CA ASN A 693 -4.48 -0.44 -8.84
C ASN A 693 -5.65 -1.24 -9.41
N LEU A 694 -6.87 -1.01 -8.92
CA LEU A 694 -8.09 -1.65 -9.40
C LEU A 694 -8.98 -0.61 -10.09
N TYR A 695 -9.75 -1.08 -11.07
CA TYR A 695 -10.81 -0.27 -11.65
C TYR A 695 -11.97 -0.12 -10.67
N SER A 696 -12.40 1.13 -10.47
CA SER A 696 -13.55 1.49 -9.66
C SER A 696 -14.59 2.17 -10.56
N TYR A 697 -15.72 1.50 -10.78
CA TYR A 697 -16.77 1.95 -11.67
C TYR A 697 -17.91 2.65 -10.91
N HIS A 698 -18.05 3.96 -11.14
CA HIS A 698 -19.15 4.76 -10.61
C HIS A 698 -20.40 4.64 -11.49
N ALA A 699 -21.10 3.51 -11.37
CA ALA A 699 -22.28 3.20 -12.17
C ALA A 699 -23.36 4.29 -12.11
N ARG A 700 -23.61 4.84 -10.90
CA ARG A 700 -24.65 5.85 -10.68
C ARG A 700 -24.47 7.09 -11.56
N ASP A 701 -23.24 7.57 -11.68
CA ASP A 701 -22.95 8.80 -12.43
C ASP A 701 -23.14 8.57 -13.93
N LEU A 702 -22.70 7.41 -14.44
CA LEU A 702 -22.92 7.04 -15.84
C LEU A 702 -24.42 6.94 -16.17
N TRP A 703 -25.20 6.32 -15.29
CA TRP A 703 -26.65 6.19 -15.44
C TRP A 703 -27.34 7.55 -15.44
N ILE A 704 -26.98 8.46 -14.54
CA ILE A 704 -27.58 9.81 -14.47
C ILE A 704 -27.34 10.56 -15.78
N VAL A 705 -26.11 10.59 -16.27
CA VAL A 705 -25.75 11.33 -17.49
C VAL A 705 -26.47 10.76 -18.71
N TYR A 706 -26.46 9.43 -18.90
CA TYR A 706 -27.16 8.82 -20.03
C TYR A 706 -28.67 8.90 -19.93
N ALA A 707 -29.26 8.76 -18.75
CA ALA A 707 -30.71 8.90 -18.58
C ALA A 707 -31.19 10.29 -18.99
N ILE A 708 -30.49 11.34 -18.56
CA ILE A 708 -30.79 12.73 -18.94
C ILE A 708 -30.61 12.92 -20.45
N ALA A 709 -29.49 12.46 -21.02
CA ALA A 709 -29.20 12.61 -22.44
C ALA A 709 -30.23 11.87 -23.33
N ILE A 710 -30.57 10.64 -22.98
CA ILE A 710 -31.56 9.82 -23.69
C ILE A 710 -32.96 10.43 -23.55
N PHE A 711 -33.36 10.89 -22.36
CA PHE A 711 -34.65 11.53 -22.14
C PHE A 711 -34.82 12.80 -22.99
N LEU A 712 -33.79 13.66 -23.03
CA LEU A 712 -33.77 14.86 -23.85
C LEU A 712 -33.78 14.52 -25.35
N ALA A 713 -32.98 13.53 -25.78
CA ALA A 713 -32.97 13.07 -27.16
C ALA A 713 -34.33 12.47 -27.58
N MET A 714 -34.96 11.66 -26.75
CA MET A 714 -36.30 11.11 -26.96
C MET A 714 -37.34 12.23 -27.11
N SER A 715 -37.26 13.26 -26.27
CA SER A 715 -38.15 14.43 -26.33
C SER A 715 -37.97 15.20 -27.65
N CYS A 716 -36.71 15.38 -28.11
CA CYS A 716 -36.40 16.01 -29.39
C CYS A 716 -36.90 15.17 -30.56
N VAL A 717 -36.72 13.85 -30.54
CA VAL A 717 -37.20 12.92 -31.56
C VAL A 717 -38.73 12.90 -31.61
N ALA A 718 -39.42 12.97 -30.46
CA ALA A 718 -40.87 13.10 -30.41
C ALA A 718 -41.36 14.42 -31.03
N ALA A 719 -40.69 15.55 -30.75
CA ALA A 719 -40.97 16.83 -31.40
C ALA A 719 -40.71 16.79 -32.92
N GLY A 720 -39.65 16.10 -33.35
CA GLY A 720 -39.38 15.84 -34.77
C GLY A 720 -40.48 15.00 -35.43
N ALA A 721 -40.95 13.94 -34.76
CA ALA A 721 -42.05 13.10 -35.24
C ALA A 721 -43.36 13.88 -35.37
N LEU A 722 -43.67 14.76 -34.42
CA LEU A 722 -44.81 15.68 -34.51
C LEU A 722 -44.64 16.67 -35.67
N ALA A 723 -43.43 17.20 -35.88
CA ALA A 723 -43.14 18.07 -37.02
C ALA A 723 -43.31 17.37 -38.37
N ILE A 724 -42.97 16.08 -38.46
CA ILE A 724 -43.25 15.26 -39.67
C ILE A 724 -44.75 15.17 -39.91
N ARG A 725 -45.56 14.98 -38.86
CA ARG A 725 -47.03 14.98 -38.97
C ARG A 725 -47.57 16.34 -39.41
N GLU A 726 -47.07 17.44 -38.84
CA GLU A 726 -47.42 18.82 -39.24
C GLU A 726 -47.02 19.13 -40.70
N ASN A 727 -45.93 18.52 -41.17
CA ASN A 727 -45.47 18.62 -42.56
C ASN A 727 -46.24 17.74 -43.54
N GLY A 728 -47.31 17.05 -43.12
CA GLY A 728 -48.13 16.20 -43.99
C GLY A 728 -47.58 14.79 -44.18
N GLY A 729 -46.74 14.31 -43.26
CA GLY A 729 -46.10 12.98 -43.33
C GLY A 729 -44.83 12.95 -44.18
N VAL A 730 -44.41 14.09 -44.71
CA VAL A 730 -43.25 14.24 -45.60
C VAL A 730 -42.04 14.70 -44.80
N LEU A 731 -40.91 13.99 -44.95
CA LEU A 731 -39.64 14.45 -44.38
C LEU A 731 -39.02 15.52 -45.26
N ARG A 732 -38.57 16.61 -44.65
CA ARG A 732 -37.86 17.68 -45.33
C ARG A 732 -36.41 17.74 -44.84
N ASN A 733 -35.49 18.00 -45.76
CA ASN A 733 -34.09 18.23 -45.44
C ASN A 733 -33.75 19.71 -45.62
N THR A 734 -32.67 20.18 -45.00
CA THR A 734 -32.21 21.58 -45.11
C THR A 734 -31.12 21.76 -46.17
N ARG A 735 -30.98 20.81 -47.11
CA ARG A 735 -29.97 20.93 -48.18
C ARG A 735 -30.34 22.07 -49.11
N PHE A 736 -29.32 22.67 -49.71
CA PHE A 736 -29.47 23.72 -50.72
C PHE A 736 -30.50 23.36 -51.81
N SER A 737 -30.47 22.12 -52.32
CA SER A 737 -31.43 21.63 -53.32
C SER A 737 -32.89 21.72 -52.87
N SER A 738 -33.17 21.43 -51.59
CA SER A 738 -34.52 21.46 -51.05
C SER A 738 -34.98 22.88 -50.73
N ILE A 739 -34.05 23.77 -50.34
CA ILE A 739 -34.32 25.20 -50.19
C ILE A 739 -34.67 25.82 -51.55
N VAL A 740 -33.86 25.57 -52.58
CA VAL A 740 -34.10 26.06 -53.95
C VAL A 740 -35.41 25.51 -54.52
N ALA A 741 -35.72 24.23 -54.28
CA ALA A 741 -36.99 23.65 -54.70
C ALA A 741 -38.21 24.35 -54.07
N ALA A 742 -38.08 24.82 -52.82
CA ALA A 742 -39.13 25.53 -52.09
C ALA A 742 -39.22 27.03 -52.44
N THR A 743 -38.13 27.65 -52.91
CA THR A 743 -38.04 29.10 -53.21
C THR A 743 -37.90 29.42 -54.69
N ARG A 744 -38.15 28.44 -55.58
CA ARG A 744 -37.94 28.58 -57.03
C ARG A 744 -38.79 29.71 -57.65
N GLY A 745 -38.15 30.49 -58.54
CA GLY A 745 -38.83 31.42 -59.44
C GLY A 745 -39.21 30.74 -60.77
N PRO A 746 -39.94 31.43 -61.67
CA PRO A 746 -40.48 30.83 -62.90
C PRO A 746 -39.41 30.31 -63.89
N ALA A 747 -38.16 30.76 -63.79
CA ALA A 747 -37.05 30.21 -64.58
C ALA A 747 -36.77 28.72 -64.27
N LEU A 748 -36.93 28.31 -63.01
CA LEU A 748 -36.71 26.93 -62.57
C LEU A 748 -37.99 26.09 -62.57
N GLU A 749 -39.15 26.68 -62.86
CA GLU A 749 -40.46 26.00 -62.88
C GLU A 749 -40.62 25.05 -64.08
N LYS A 750 -39.78 25.21 -65.12
CA LYS A 750 -39.72 24.33 -66.30
C LYS A 750 -39.19 22.92 -65.99
N VAL A 751 -38.50 22.75 -64.86
CA VAL A 751 -37.91 21.48 -64.44
C VAL A 751 -38.91 20.72 -63.57
N LYS A 752 -39.04 19.41 -63.76
CA LYS A 752 -39.89 18.57 -62.93
C LYS A 752 -39.18 18.22 -61.61
N TRP A 753 -39.34 19.08 -60.61
CA TRP A 753 -38.76 18.88 -59.26
C TRP A 753 -39.48 17.80 -58.44
N GLU A 754 -40.68 17.40 -58.84
CA GLU A 754 -41.46 16.35 -58.19
C GLU A 754 -41.05 14.96 -58.68
N GLY A 755 -40.69 14.07 -57.75
CA GLY A 755 -40.44 12.66 -58.05
C GLY A 755 -41.71 11.90 -58.46
N PRO A 756 -41.59 10.60 -58.85
CA PRO A 756 -42.73 9.75 -59.23
C PRO A 756 -43.81 9.66 -58.13
N ASP A 757 -43.40 9.81 -56.87
CA ASP A 757 -44.26 9.89 -55.70
C ASP A 757 -44.29 11.35 -55.21
N ARG A 758 -45.42 12.03 -55.44
CA ARG A 758 -45.66 13.45 -55.13
C ARG A 758 -45.05 13.90 -53.79
N ASP A 759 -44.24 14.98 -53.89
CA ASP A 759 -43.65 15.80 -52.83
C ASP A 759 -43.16 15.06 -51.57
N ARG A 760 -42.04 14.32 -51.67
CA ARG A 760 -41.38 13.66 -50.53
C ARG A 760 -40.22 14.46 -49.90
N GLY A 761 -40.09 15.76 -50.20
CA GLY A 761 -39.09 16.64 -49.60
C GLY A 761 -37.62 16.34 -49.94
N ASP A 762 -37.36 15.35 -50.79
CA ASP A 762 -36.06 15.09 -51.42
C ASP A 762 -36.15 15.24 -52.95
N VAL A 763 -35.13 15.86 -53.53
CA VAL A 763 -35.10 16.22 -54.96
C VAL A 763 -34.66 14.99 -55.79
N PRO A 764 -35.29 14.69 -56.95
CA PRO A 764 -34.90 13.57 -57.83
C PRO A 764 -33.42 13.62 -58.23
N LYS A 765 -32.81 12.45 -58.49
CA LYS A 765 -31.38 12.37 -58.87
C LYS A 765 -31.07 13.20 -60.11
N ASP A 766 -31.93 13.11 -61.11
CA ASP A 766 -31.79 13.83 -62.38
C ASP A 766 -31.79 15.35 -62.20
N VAL A 767 -32.48 15.84 -61.17
CA VAL A 767 -32.53 17.27 -60.83
C VAL A 767 -31.33 17.70 -59.97
N LYS A 768 -30.79 16.80 -59.14
CA LYS A 768 -29.56 17.03 -58.35
C LYS A 768 -28.30 17.12 -59.23
N GLU A 769 -28.33 16.56 -60.43
CA GLU A 769 -27.23 16.60 -61.39
C GLU A 769 -27.23 17.89 -62.24
N LEU A 770 -28.27 18.72 -62.14
CA LEU A 770 -28.37 19.98 -62.88
C LEU A 770 -27.38 21.04 -62.35
N LYS A 771 -26.72 21.74 -63.26
CA LYS A 771 -25.88 22.90 -62.95
C LYS A 771 -26.74 24.15 -62.90
N ILE A 772 -26.64 24.88 -61.79
CA ILE A 772 -27.45 26.06 -61.50
C ILE A 772 -26.52 27.23 -61.19
N GLY A 773 -26.79 28.40 -61.76
CA GLY A 773 -26.07 29.65 -61.49
C GLY A 773 -26.96 30.71 -60.85
N TYR A 774 -26.36 31.66 -60.12
CA TYR A 774 -27.01 32.89 -59.63
C TYR A 774 -26.58 34.09 -60.46
N GLY A 775 -27.52 34.98 -60.83
CA GLY A 775 -27.26 36.16 -61.66
C GLY A 775 -28.54 36.80 -62.17
N VAL A 776 -28.43 37.69 -63.16
CA VAL A 776 -29.58 38.40 -63.76
C VAL A 776 -30.36 37.47 -64.69
N MET A 777 -31.68 37.37 -64.52
CA MET A 777 -32.55 36.54 -65.37
C MET A 777 -32.75 37.18 -66.75
N ASN A 778 -32.60 36.39 -67.82
CA ASN A 778 -32.83 36.86 -69.18
C ASN A 778 -34.34 36.99 -69.47
N GLN A 779 -34.86 38.20 -69.69
CA GLN A 779 -36.30 38.47 -69.94
C GLN A 779 -36.83 38.00 -71.31
N ASN A 780 -35.97 37.53 -72.23
CA ASN A 780 -36.33 37.33 -73.64
C ASN A 780 -36.76 35.90 -74.04
N VAL A 781 -37.36 35.11 -73.14
CA VAL A 781 -37.91 33.79 -73.51
C VAL A 781 -39.41 33.74 -73.29
N MET A 782 -40.12 34.65 -73.97
CA MET A 782 -41.53 34.49 -74.33
C MET A 782 -41.61 34.36 -75.85
N SER A 783 -41.21 33.20 -76.37
CA SER A 783 -41.63 32.72 -77.69
C SER A 783 -41.56 31.19 -77.74
N PRO A 784 -42.60 30.54 -78.28
CA PRO A 784 -42.75 29.09 -78.26
C PRO A 784 -41.89 28.46 -79.36
N LEU A 785 -41.17 27.38 -79.04
CA LEU A 785 -40.63 26.48 -80.04
C LEU A 785 -41.16 25.06 -79.79
N GLY A 786 -42.08 24.65 -80.67
CA GLY A 786 -42.33 23.27 -81.16
C GLY A 786 -42.49 22.11 -80.18
N THR A 787 -43.74 21.62 -80.05
CA THR A 787 -44.20 20.21 -80.08
C THR A 787 -43.33 19.16 -79.37
N ASP A 788 -43.74 18.62 -78.22
CA ASP A 788 -44.71 17.51 -78.18
C ASP A 788 -45.76 17.64 -77.07
N GLY A 789 -47.04 17.49 -77.46
CA GLY A 789 -48.19 17.61 -76.58
C GLY A 789 -48.31 16.45 -75.60
N ARG A 790 -48.32 16.77 -74.29
CA ARG A 790 -48.87 15.85 -73.28
C ARG A 790 -49.30 16.43 -71.93
N TYR A 791 -49.40 17.76 -71.75
CA TYR A 791 -49.91 18.33 -70.49
C TYR A 791 -50.65 19.66 -70.72
N PRO A 792 -51.80 19.91 -70.05
CA PRO A 792 -52.49 21.20 -70.13
C PRO A 792 -51.71 22.29 -69.39
N GLN A 793 -51.53 23.42 -70.06
CA GLN A 793 -50.92 24.67 -69.59
C GLN A 793 -51.71 25.29 -68.42
N GLN A 794 -51.02 25.69 -67.36
CA GLN A 794 -51.54 26.63 -66.37
C GLN A 794 -50.82 27.98 -66.56
N SER A 795 -51.59 29.04 -66.78
CA SER A 795 -51.12 30.39 -67.12
C SER A 795 -50.30 31.03 -66.00
N SER A 796 -49.04 31.36 -66.27
CA SER A 796 -48.17 32.17 -65.40
C SER A 796 -48.54 33.67 -65.48
N PRO A 797 -48.36 34.47 -64.41
CA PRO A 797 -48.68 35.90 -64.43
C PRO A 797 -47.71 36.69 -65.31
N VAL A 798 -48.24 37.62 -66.11
CA VAL A 798 -47.49 38.55 -66.97
C VAL A 798 -46.62 39.49 -66.11
N TRP A 799 -45.33 39.59 -66.44
CA TRP A 799 -44.36 40.46 -65.75
C TRP A 799 -44.31 41.87 -66.38
N SER A 800 -44.03 42.88 -65.57
CA SER A 800 -43.86 44.27 -66.03
C SER A 800 -42.54 44.44 -66.81
N PRO A 801 -42.50 45.19 -67.93
CA PRO A 801 -41.37 45.17 -68.87
C PRO A 801 -40.03 45.76 -68.38
N ASN A 802 -39.96 46.33 -67.17
CA ASN A 802 -38.81 47.13 -66.71
C ASN A 802 -38.19 46.64 -65.37
N GLU A 803 -38.55 45.45 -64.87
CA GLU A 803 -38.04 44.97 -63.57
C GLU A 803 -36.91 43.95 -63.76
N VAL A 804 -35.67 44.32 -63.39
CA VAL A 804 -34.55 43.38 -63.38
C VAL A 804 -34.58 42.55 -62.10
N ARG A 805 -34.67 41.22 -62.23
CA ARG A 805 -34.66 40.30 -61.09
C ARG A 805 -33.45 39.37 -61.15
N CYS A 806 -32.74 39.27 -60.02
CA CYS A 806 -31.66 38.31 -59.80
C CYS A 806 -32.21 37.04 -59.15
N GLY A 807 -31.72 35.88 -59.56
CA GLY A 807 -32.07 34.62 -58.91
C GLY A 807 -31.34 33.42 -59.48
N PHE A 808 -31.73 32.25 -59.01
CA PHE A 808 -31.17 30.97 -59.48
C PHE A 808 -31.85 30.51 -60.77
N GLY A 809 -31.07 30.01 -61.72
CA GLY A 809 -31.54 29.45 -62.99
C GLY A 809 -30.51 28.51 -63.63
N LEU A 810 -30.93 27.79 -64.66
CA LEU A 810 -30.08 26.82 -65.36
C LEU A 810 -28.98 27.53 -66.17
N GLU A 811 -27.94 26.78 -66.53
CA GLU A 811 -26.90 27.23 -67.45
C GLU A 811 -27.53 27.76 -68.76
N GLY A 812 -27.33 29.05 -69.07
CA GLY A 812 -27.92 29.75 -70.21
C GLY A 812 -29.14 30.65 -69.91
N ASP A 813 -29.90 30.35 -68.85
CA ASP A 813 -31.07 31.14 -68.43
C ASP A 813 -30.70 32.37 -67.56
N VAL A 814 -29.46 32.37 -67.05
CA VAL A 814 -28.94 33.39 -66.13
C VAL A 814 -27.65 33.97 -66.66
N ASN A 815 -27.58 35.30 -66.71
CA ASN A 815 -26.35 36.00 -67.06
C ASN A 815 -25.57 36.34 -65.79
N GLN A 816 -24.49 35.58 -65.53
CA GLN A 816 -23.60 35.78 -64.38
C GLN A 816 -22.55 36.88 -64.61
N ASN A 817 -22.37 37.31 -65.86
CA ASN A 817 -21.39 38.33 -66.24
C ASN A 817 -21.96 39.75 -66.14
N LYS A 818 -23.29 39.90 -66.08
CA LYS A 818 -23.97 41.18 -65.89
C LYS A 818 -24.00 41.54 -64.40
N ARG A 819 -23.10 42.42 -63.96
CA ARG A 819 -23.08 42.98 -62.61
C ARG A 819 -24.02 44.19 -62.55
N GLU A 820 -25.24 44.01 -62.08
CA GLU A 820 -26.05 45.14 -61.62
C GLU A 820 -25.78 45.40 -60.14
N GLY A 821 -25.84 46.68 -59.76
CA GLY A 821 -25.51 47.19 -58.43
C GLY A 821 -26.21 46.39 -57.34
N SER A 822 -25.40 45.57 -56.66
CA SER A 822 -25.50 45.21 -55.25
C SER A 822 -26.77 45.68 -54.53
N LEU A 823 -27.51 44.74 -53.94
CA LEU A 823 -28.51 44.94 -52.88
C LEU A 823 -28.03 45.77 -51.66
N PHE A 824 -26.84 46.39 -51.71
CA PHE A 824 -26.19 47.13 -50.63
C PHE A 824 -26.09 48.66 -50.83
N HIS A 825 -26.80 49.26 -51.79
CA HIS A 825 -26.98 50.71 -51.76
C HIS A 825 -28.40 51.13 -52.16
N ARG A 826 -29.25 51.36 -51.15
CA ARG A 826 -30.05 52.57 -51.08
C ARG A 826 -30.22 53.00 -49.62
#